data_AF-A0A3M3RES3-F1
#
_entry.id   AF-A0A3M3RES3-F1
#
_cell.length_a   1.000
_cell.length_b   1.000
_cell.length_c   1.000
_cell.angle_alpha   90.00
_cell.angle_beta   90.00
_cell.angle_gamma   90.00
#
_symmetry.space_group_name_H-M   'P 1'
#
loop_
_entity.id
_entity.type
_entity.pdbx_description
1 polymer ?
#
loop_
_entity_poly.entity_id
_entity_poly.type
_entity_poly.pdbx_seq_one_letter_code
_entity_poly.pdbx_strand_id
1 'polypeptide(L)'
;MGQTRFATGRQLDLICLGRLGVDLYAQQVGARLEDVSSFAKYLGGSSANIAFGTARLGLRSAMLSRVGDDHMGRFLLESLAREGCDVSAVKRDPERLTAMVLLGLKDRETFPLVFYRENCADMALRAEDIDEQHIASSKALLITGTHFSTDQVFKASSQALDYAEKHNVKRVLDIDYRPVLWGLAGKADGETRFVADQKVSQHVQRILPRFDLIVGTEEEFLIAGGSTDLLGALRTVRELTAATLVVKLGPQGCTVIHGAIPARLEDGAIYPGVRVEVLNVLGAGDAFMSGFLSGWLTEASDERCCQLANACGGLVVSRHACAPAMPTPAELDYLFNSPEPITRPDQDVILQRLHQVSVPRKQWKQLFIFAFDHRGQLVELAQQAGRDLNSISQLKQLFVQAVERVEADLHQRGIEADVGLLADQRFGQDSLNTATGRGWWLARPVEVQGSRPLAFEHGRSIGSNLINWPQEQIVKCLVQYHPDDEPMLRLEQEAQIKALYDASKVSGHELLLEIIPPKDHPSAHPDVMLRALKRLYNLGIYPAWWKIEAQSTEVWQQLDELIQQRDPYCRGVVLLGLNAPVEELAAGFAQARNSRVCKGFAVGRTIFREPSRAWMAGEIDDATLVSQVQSTFSGLIESWRESRA
;
A
#
# COMPACT_ATOMS: atom_id res chain seq x y z
N MET A 1 -18.87 27.70 -6.79
CA MET A 1 -17.53 27.94 -7.35
C MET A 1 -17.19 29.42 -7.31
N GLY A 2 -16.17 29.78 -6.55
CA GLY A 2 -15.42 31.00 -6.83
C GLY A 2 -14.90 30.98 -8.27
N GLN A 3 -14.56 32.15 -8.81
CA GLN A 3 -14.05 32.33 -10.18
C GLN A 3 -12.62 31.74 -10.38
N THR A 4 -12.25 30.68 -9.65
CA THR A 4 -10.92 30.09 -9.71
C THR A 4 -10.71 29.43 -11.06
N ARG A 5 -9.71 29.93 -11.80
CA ARG A 5 -9.24 29.35 -13.07
C ARG A 5 -7.82 28.86 -12.91
N PHE A 6 -7.54 27.65 -13.37
CA PHE A 6 -6.20 27.09 -13.40
C PHE A 6 -5.51 27.36 -14.73
N ALA A 7 -4.19 27.50 -14.69
CA ALA A 7 -3.39 27.54 -15.91
C ALA A 7 -3.48 26.20 -16.65
N THR A 8 -3.65 26.25 -17.97
CA THR A 8 -3.69 25.05 -18.83
C THR A 8 -2.28 24.55 -19.18
N GLY A 9 -2.15 23.29 -19.57
CA GLY A 9 -0.88 22.73 -20.06
C GLY A 9 0.15 22.43 -18.96
N ARG A 10 -0.25 22.42 -17.69
CA ARG A 10 0.59 22.07 -16.55
C ARG A 10 0.81 20.56 -16.47
N GLN A 11 2.05 20.15 -16.16
CA GLN A 11 2.46 18.75 -16.03
C GLN A 11 1.99 18.13 -14.71
N LEU A 12 1.96 18.93 -13.65
CA LEU A 12 1.50 18.52 -12.34
C LEU A 12 0.16 19.19 -12.02
N ASP A 13 -0.69 18.49 -11.28
CA ASP A 13 -1.91 19.07 -10.74
C ASP A 13 -1.61 19.77 -9.40
N LEU A 14 -0.74 19.19 -8.57
CA LEU A 14 -0.44 19.70 -7.23
C LEU A 14 1.02 19.47 -6.86
N ILE A 15 1.66 20.50 -6.29
CA ILE A 15 2.90 20.35 -5.52
C ILE A 15 2.57 20.56 -4.04
N CYS A 16 2.92 19.59 -3.19
CA CYS A 16 2.81 19.70 -1.75
C CYS A 16 4.18 20.03 -1.15
N LEU A 17 4.31 21.22 -0.58
CA LEU A 17 5.49 21.65 0.13
C LEU A 17 5.29 21.44 1.63
N GLY A 18 6.23 20.71 2.23
CA GLY A 18 6.39 20.75 3.67
C GLY A 18 6.78 19.43 4.30
N ARG A 19 6.07 19.06 5.36
CA ARG A 19 6.54 18.02 6.29
C ARG A 19 6.44 16.64 5.66
N LEU A 20 7.55 15.90 5.74
CA LEU A 20 7.70 14.52 5.29
C LEU A 20 8.46 13.75 6.36
N GLY A 21 7.81 12.78 6.99
CA GLY A 21 8.37 12.03 8.12
C GLY A 21 7.72 10.67 8.31
N VAL A 22 8.16 9.95 9.32
CA VAL A 22 7.63 8.63 9.68
C VAL A 22 6.75 8.72 10.91
N ASP A 23 5.55 8.15 10.82
CA ASP A 23 4.68 7.98 11.97
C ASP A 23 4.78 6.54 12.48
N LEU A 24 4.99 6.39 13.79
CA LEU A 24 4.99 5.13 14.50
C LEU A 24 3.74 5.06 15.40
N TYR A 25 2.73 4.34 14.93
CA TYR A 25 1.46 4.19 15.65
C TYR A 25 1.47 2.97 16.56
N ALA A 26 1.09 3.16 17.81
CA ALA A 26 0.91 2.08 18.78
C ALA A 26 -0.08 1.03 18.28
N GLN A 27 0.31 -0.25 18.28
CA GLN A 27 -0.59 -1.33 17.89
C GLN A 27 -1.56 -1.73 19.03
N GLN A 28 -1.19 -1.48 20.29
CA GLN A 28 -2.00 -1.77 21.46
C GLN A 28 -2.96 -0.60 21.78
N VAL A 29 -4.15 -0.61 21.19
CA VAL A 29 -5.22 0.37 21.51
C VAL A 29 -5.60 0.25 23.00
N GLY A 30 -5.72 1.37 23.70
CA GLY A 30 -6.02 1.42 25.13
C GLY A 30 -4.78 1.61 26.03
N ALA A 31 -3.57 1.39 25.51
CA ALA A 31 -2.34 1.51 26.27
C ALA A 31 -1.96 2.97 26.54
N ARG A 32 -1.27 3.22 27.65
CA ARG A 32 -0.47 4.47 27.76
C ARG A 32 0.72 4.35 26.82
N LEU A 33 1.22 5.48 26.30
CA LEU A 33 2.32 5.45 25.32
C LEU A 33 3.58 4.76 25.88
N GLU A 34 3.82 4.87 27.19
CA GLU A 34 4.93 4.24 27.91
C GLU A 34 4.82 2.71 28.00
N ASP A 35 3.60 2.16 27.88
CA ASP A 35 3.33 0.72 27.97
C ASP A 35 3.22 0.06 26.58
N VAL A 36 3.29 0.84 25.50
CA VAL A 36 3.23 0.34 24.11
C VAL A 36 4.45 -0.52 23.82
N SER A 37 4.23 -1.76 23.38
CA SER A 37 5.29 -2.73 23.11
C SER A 37 5.62 -2.89 21.62
N SER A 38 4.73 -2.42 20.73
CA SER A 38 4.99 -2.43 19.29
C SER A 38 4.31 -1.28 18.56
N PHE A 39 4.97 -0.83 17.48
CA PHE A 39 4.50 0.25 16.63
C PHE A 39 4.39 -0.21 15.18
N ALA A 40 3.31 0.19 14.51
CA ALA A 40 3.19 0.09 13.07
C ALA A 40 3.79 1.36 12.43
N LYS A 41 4.65 1.14 11.42
CA LYS A 41 5.36 2.21 10.71
C LYS A 41 4.58 2.67 9.48
N TYR A 42 4.29 3.96 9.39
CA TYR A 42 3.61 4.57 8.25
C TYR A 42 4.32 5.82 7.74
N LEU A 43 3.99 6.22 6.51
CA LEU A 43 4.28 7.56 6.03
C LEU A 43 3.45 8.57 6.82
N GLY A 44 4.09 9.67 7.22
CA GLY A 44 3.49 10.75 7.99
C GLY A 44 3.98 12.13 7.57
N GLY A 45 3.47 13.14 8.27
CA GLY A 45 3.64 14.56 7.90
C GLY A 45 2.50 15.06 7.02
N SER A 46 1.86 16.17 7.41
CA SER A 46 0.63 16.66 6.76
C SER A 46 0.79 16.85 5.25
N SER A 47 1.83 17.55 4.79
CA SER A 47 2.09 17.74 3.35
C SER A 47 2.27 16.41 2.60
N ALA A 48 2.98 15.45 3.19
CA ALA A 48 3.21 14.14 2.61
C ALA A 48 1.93 13.28 2.57
N ASN A 49 1.11 13.34 3.62
CA ASN A 49 -0.19 12.68 3.67
C ASN A 49 -1.11 13.22 2.56
N ILE A 50 -1.13 14.54 2.34
CA ILE A 50 -1.92 15.17 1.27
C ILE A 50 -1.37 14.78 -0.11
N ALA A 51 -0.05 14.79 -0.31
CA ALA A 51 0.58 14.36 -1.56
C ALA A 51 0.23 12.90 -1.89
N PHE A 52 0.27 12.03 -0.88
CA PHE A 52 -0.08 10.62 -0.97
C PHE A 52 -1.56 10.44 -1.33
N GLY A 53 -2.47 11.09 -0.60
CA GLY A 53 -3.92 10.97 -0.81
C GLY A 53 -4.36 11.50 -2.17
N THR A 54 -3.82 12.63 -2.60
CA THR A 54 -4.13 13.20 -3.92
C THR A 54 -3.59 12.34 -5.06
N ALA A 55 -2.38 11.78 -4.95
CA ALA A 55 -1.84 10.83 -5.92
C ALA A 55 -2.71 9.56 -6.01
N ARG A 56 -3.11 9.01 -4.86
CA ARG A 56 -4.02 7.86 -4.78
C ARG A 56 -5.37 8.11 -5.43
N LEU A 57 -5.88 9.34 -5.38
CA LEU A 57 -7.11 9.77 -6.05
C LEU A 57 -6.91 10.11 -7.54
N GLY A 58 -5.71 9.87 -8.09
CA GLY A 58 -5.41 10.00 -9.52
C GLY A 58 -4.90 11.37 -9.96
N LEU A 59 -4.62 12.30 -9.04
CA LEU A 59 -3.97 13.56 -9.38
C LEU A 59 -2.47 13.33 -9.65
N ARG A 60 -1.90 14.12 -10.56
CA ARG A 60 -0.44 14.18 -10.76
C ARG A 60 0.17 15.06 -9.68
N SER A 61 0.39 14.46 -8.51
CA SER A 61 0.92 15.14 -7.33
C SER A 61 2.44 15.00 -7.23
N ALA A 62 3.09 16.01 -6.67
CA ALA A 62 4.51 15.99 -6.34
C ALA A 62 4.76 16.42 -4.89
N MET A 63 5.81 15.88 -4.30
CA MET A 63 6.27 16.24 -2.97
C MET A 63 7.53 17.11 -3.05
N LEU A 64 7.53 18.26 -2.38
CA LEU A 64 8.67 19.16 -2.24
C LEU A 64 9.07 19.23 -0.76
N SER A 65 10.20 18.62 -0.42
CA SER A 65 10.70 18.53 0.96
C SER A 65 12.16 18.08 1.02
N ARG A 66 12.63 17.75 2.22
CA ARG A 66 13.87 17.03 2.48
C ARG A 66 13.61 15.83 3.38
N VAL A 67 14.37 14.75 3.17
CA VAL A 67 14.47 13.59 4.06
C VAL A 67 15.93 13.32 4.38
N GLY A 68 16.22 12.56 5.44
CA GLY A 68 17.59 12.11 5.70
C GLY A 68 18.05 11.11 4.64
N ASP A 69 19.36 11.05 4.38
CA ASP A 69 19.96 9.96 3.60
C ASP A 69 20.06 8.67 4.44
N ASP A 70 18.91 8.22 4.91
CA ASP A 70 18.75 7.10 5.82
C ASP A 70 17.67 6.11 5.33
N HIS A 71 17.47 5.02 6.06
CA HIS A 71 16.49 4.00 5.70
C HIS A 71 15.05 4.53 5.74
N MET A 72 14.75 5.50 6.61
CA MET A 72 13.41 6.09 6.72
C MET A 72 13.13 7.02 5.55
N GLY A 73 14.12 7.83 5.13
CA GLY A 73 14.03 8.65 3.93
C GLY A 73 13.79 7.81 2.68
N ARG A 74 14.51 6.69 2.51
CA ARG A 74 14.24 5.74 1.41
C ARG A 74 12.83 5.17 1.46
N PHE A 75 12.38 4.72 2.64
CA PHE A 75 11.02 4.23 2.84
C PHE A 75 9.95 5.25 2.42
N LEU A 76 10.14 6.53 2.77
CA LEU A 76 9.19 7.59 2.42
C LEU A 76 9.14 7.87 0.92
N LEU A 77 10.31 7.96 0.27
CA LEU A 77 10.40 8.15 -1.18
C LEU A 77 9.76 6.99 -1.95
N GLU A 78 10.05 5.75 -1.55
CA GLU A 78 9.47 4.54 -2.16
C GLU A 78 7.95 4.46 -1.92
N SER A 79 7.47 4.90 -0.75
CA SER A 79 6.04 4.90 -0.42
C SER A 79 5.26 5.90 -1.26
N LEU A 80 5.77 7.12 -1.43
CA LEU A 80 5.16 8.13 -2.30
C LEU A 80 5.20 7.72 -3.78
N ALA A 81 6.36 7.25 -4.25
CA ALA A 81 6.54 6.83 -5.64
C ALA A 81 5.62 5.66 -6.01
N ARG A 82 5.35 4.72 -5.07
CA ARG A 82 4.42 3.60 -5.28
C ARG A 82 3.00 4.07 -5.53
N GLU A 83 2.55 5.16 -4.89
CA GLU A 83 1.24 5.76 -5.15
C GLU A 83 1.21 6.64 -6.42
N GLY A 84 2.34 6.81 -7.11
CA GLY A 84 2.46 7.66 -8.29
C GLY A 84 2.75 9.13 -7.99
N CYS A 85 3.13 9.48 -6.75
CA CYS A 85 3.56 10.83 -6.40
C CYS A 85 5.01 11.07 -6.87
N ASP A 86 5.25 12.19 -7.54
CA ASP A 86 6.58 12.63 -7.98
C ASP A 86 7.41 13.08 -6.78
N VAL A 87 8.57 12.45 -6.60
CA VAL A 87 9.51 12.71 -5.51
C VAL A 87 10.83 13.33 -6.00
N SER A 88 10.92 13.74 -7.26
CA SER A 88 12.13 14.31 -7.87
C SER A 88 12.60 15.61 -7.19
N ALA A 89 11.68 16.35 -6.57
CA ALA A 89 11.96 17.56 -5.81
C ALA A 89 12.27 17.31 -4.32
N VAL A 90 12.30 16.06 -3.85
CA VAL A 90 12.68 15.72 -2.48
C VAL A 90 14.20 15.56 -2.38
N LYS A 91 14.86 16.39 -1.58
CA LYS A 91 16.31 16.27 -1.36
C LYS A 91 16.62 15.26 -0.25
N ARG A 92 17.76 14.59 -0.38
CA ARG A 92 18.34 13.75 0.67
C ARG A 92 19.42 14.54 1.41
N ASP A 93 19.30 14.62 2.72
CA ASP A 93 20.22 15.35 3.60
C ASP A 93 21.18 14.34 4.27
N PRO A 94 22.49 14.40 3.99
CA PRO A 94 23.47 13.48 4.59
C PRO A 94 23.83 13.83 6.04
N GLU A 95 23.43 15.01 6.53
CA GLU A 95 23.77 15.50 7.87
C GLU A 95 22.65 15.27 8.88
N ARG A 96 21.40 15.18 8.43
CA ARG A 96 20.21 15.13 9.29
C ARG A 96 19.39 13.88 9.05
N LEU A 97 18.82 13.36 10.13
CA LEU A 97 17.90 12.23 10.06
C LEU A 97 16.50 12.68 9.62
N THR A 98 15.77 11.73 9.06
CA THR A 98 14.33 11.85 8.77
C THR A 98 13.54 12.01 10.07
N ALA A 99 12.57 12.94 10.08
CA ALA A 99 11.72 13.19 11.25
C ALA A 99 10.84 11.98 11.58
N MET A 100 10.58 11.77 12.88
CA MET A 100 9.70 10.71 13.36
C MET A 100 8.68 11.23 14.38
N VAL A 101 7.54 10.57 14.46
CA VAL A 101 6.51 10.82 15.46
C VAL A 101 6.12 9.50 16.12
N LEU A 102 6.09 9.46 17.45
CA LEU A 102 5.48 8.37 18.20
C LEU A 102 4.04 8.74 18.52
N LEU A 103 3.10 7.83 18.27
CA LEU A 103 1.67 8.09 18.44
C LEU A 103 1.01 6.96 19.23
N GLY A 104 0.29 7.32 20.29
CA GLY A 104 -0.55 6.43 21.08
C GLY A 104 -2.02 6.52 20.66
N LEU A 105 -2.74 5.41 20.88
CA LEU A 105 -4.18 5.32 20.71
C LEU A 105 -4.78 4.94 22.07
N LYS A 106 -5.00 5.92 22.94
CA LYS A 106 -5.42 5.65 24.33
C LYS A 106 -6.92 5.36 24.42
N ASP A 107 -7.72 6.16 23.75
CA ASP A 107 -9.16 5.98 23.59
C ASP A 107 -9.64 6.78 22.36
N ARG A 108 -10.95 7.06 22.26
CA ARG A 108 -11.54 7.75 21.11
C ARG A 108 -11.23 9.25 21.07
N GLU A 109 -10.75 9.83 22.17
CA GLU A 109 -10.55 11.27 22.34
C GLU A 109 -9.08 11.61 22.62
N THR A 110 -8.34 10.67 23.20
CA THR A 110 -6.97 10.85 23.69
C THR A 110 -5.95 10.17 22.76
N PHE A 111 -5.07 10.97 22.17
CA PHE A 111 -4.07 10.55 21.17
C PHE A 111 -2.70 11.13 21.53
N PRO A 112 -1.99 10.55 22.53
CA PRO A 112 -0.68 11.05 22.94
C PRO A 112 0.30 10.99 21.77
N LEU A 113 0.98 12.09 21.48
CA LEU A 113 1.92 12.13 20.37
C LEU A 113 3.18 12.94 20.69
N VAL A 114 4.33 12.41 20.29
CA VAL A 114 5.65 12.98 20.58
C VAL A 114 6.43 13.14 19.28
N PHE A 115 6.82 14.38 18.97
CA PHE A 115 7.59 14.69 17.77
C PHE A 115 9.10 14.56 18.03
N TYR A 116 9.73 13.54 17.44
CA TYR A 116 11.19 13.45 17.30
C TYR A 116 11.60 14.20 16.04
N ARG A 117 11.58 15.53 16.16
CA ARG A 117 11.77 16.45 15.01
C ARG A 117 12.79 17.57 15.27
N GLU A 118 13.59 17.46 16.31
CA GLU A 118 14.69 18.41 16.56
C GLU A 118 15.81 18.18 15.53
N ASN A 119 16.21 19.22 14.80
CA ASN A 119 17.23 19.16 13.73
C ASN A 119 17.01 18.06 12.67
N CYS A 120 15.77 17.83 12.26
CA CYS A 120 15.45 16.86 11.21
C CYS A 120 15.50 17.48 9.80
N ALA A 121 15.66 16.62 8.80
CA ALA A 121 15.92 17.02 7.42
C ALA A 121 14.84 17.95 6.83
N ASP A 122 13.56 17.68 7.09
CA ASP A 122 12.45 18.46 6.52
C ASP A 122 12.47 19.94 6.95
N MET A 123 12.87 20.21 8.21
CA MET A 123 13.07 21.57 8.72
C MET A 123 14.34 22.25 8.20
N ALA A 124 15.20 21.53 7.47
CA ALA A 124 16.39 22.06 6.85
C ALA A 124 16.18 22.46 5.37
N LEU A 125 14.94 22.43 4.86
CA LEU A 125 14.60 22.96 3.53
C LEU A 125 15.02 24.43 3.41
N ARG A 126 15.67 24.79 2.30
CA ARG A 126 16.20 26.14 2.05
C ARG A 126 15.59 26.73 0.79
N ALA A 127 15.69 28.05 0.65
CA ALA A 127 15.21 28.75 -0.54
C ALA A 127 15.91 28.26 -1.82
N GLU A 128 17.18 27.86 -1.73
CA GLU A 128 17.96 27.35 -2.86
C GLU A 128 17.51 25.95 -3.33
N ASP A 129 16.73 25.22 -2.52
CA ASP A 129 16.13 23.96 -2.94
C ASP A 129 14.90 24.15 -3.82
N ILE A 130 14.34 25.36 -3.87
CA ILE A 130 13.12 25.67 -4.59
C ILE A 130 13.45 25.96 -6.06
N ASP A 131 13.15 25.00 -6.93
CA ASP A 131 13.27 25.16 -8.37
C ASP A 131 12.05 25.91 -8.94
N GLU A 132 12.30 27.06 -9.58
CA GLU A 132 11.24 27.89 -10.17
C GLU A 132 10.45 27.17 -11.26
N GLN A 133 11.12 26.42 -12.15
CA GLN A 133 10.47 25.71 -13.25
C GLN A 133 9.62 24.55 -12.74
N HIS A 134 10.07 23.88 -11.68
CA HIS A 134 9.27 22.87 -11.01
C HIS A 134 7.99 23.47 -10.44
N ILE A 135 8.07 24.59 -9.71
CA ILE A 135 6.86 25.30 -9.22
C ILE A 135 5.95 25.70 -10.40
N ALA A 136 6.52 26.27 -11.46
CA ALA A 136 5.78 26.67 -12.66
C ALA A 136 5.11 25.48 -13.38
N SER A 137 5.54 24.24 -13.15
CA SER A 137 4.98 23.07 -13.83
C SER A 137 3.61 22.62 -13.30
N SER A 138 3.15 23.15 -12.16
CA SER A 138 1.90 22.72 -11.51
C SER A 138 0.71 23.68 -11.70
N LYS A 139 -0.51 23.16 -11.51
CA LYS A 139 -1.72 24.01 -11.39
C LYS A 139 -1.78 24.71 -10.04
N ALA A 140 -1.37 24.01 -8.98
CA ALA A 140 -1.39 24.53 -7.62
C ALA A 140 -0.15 24.13 -6.81
N LEU A 141 0.17 24.97 -5.82
CA LEU A 141 1.16 24.77 -4.76
C LEU A 141 0.42 24.80 -3.42
N LEU A 142 0.48 23.71 -2.67
CA LEU A 142 0.00 23.62 -1.30
C LEU A 142 1.16 23.71 -0.32
N ILE A 143 1.00 24.53 0.71
CA ILE A 143 1.93 24.62 1.83
C ILE A 143 1.16 24.41 3.12
N THR A 144 1.69 23.60 4.04
CA THR A 144 1.11 23.47 5.38
C THR A 144 1.74 24.47 6.33
N GLY A 145 0.95 25.05 7.25
CA GLY A 145 1.37 26.16 8.11
C GLY A 145 2.64 25.90 8.93
N THR A 146 2.91 24.65 9.30
CA THR A 146 4.17 24.24 9.95
C THR A 146 5.41 24.70 9.18
N HIS A 147 5.38 24.78 7.84
CA HIS A 147 6.52 25.23 7.03
C HIS A 147 6.66 26.77 6.93
N PHE A 148 6.04 27.48 7.87
CA PHE A 148 6.30 28.89 8.16
C PHE A 148 6.81 29.12 9.59
N SER A 149 7.05 28.06 10.39
CA SER A 149 7.29 28.20 11.84
C SER A 149 8.71 28.63 12.22
N THR A 150 9.69 28.51 11.33
CA THR A 150 11.06 28.98 11.55
C THR A 150 11.57 29.80 10.37
N ASP A 151 12.55 30.67 10.60
CA ASP A 151 13.09 31.58 9.58
C ASP A 151 13.57 30.87 8.31
N GLN A 152 14.16 29.68 8.45
CA GLN A 152 14.70 28.93 7.33
C GLN A 152 13.58 28.40 6.42
N VAL A 153 12.61 27.66 6.96
CA VAL A 153 11.50 27.15 6.16
C VAL A 153 10.56 28.28 5.71
N PHE A 154 10.44 29.36 6.49
CA PHE A 154 9.70 30.55 6.09
C PHE A 154 10.27 31.17 4.80
N LYS A 155 11.61 31.29 4.70
CA LYS A 155 12.27 31.79 3.48
C LYS A 155 12.04 30.85 2.29
N ALA A 156 12.16 29.54 2.50
CA ALA A 156 11.90 28.55 1.45
C ALA A 156 10.45 28.61 0.94
N SER A 157 9.48 28.58 1.85
CA SER A 157 8.06 28.68 1.53
C SER A 157 7.72 30.03 0.86
N SER A 158 8.34 31.13 1.30
CA SER A 158 8.15 32.44 0.69
C SER A 158 8.64 32.48 -0.76
N GLN A 159 9.82 31.91 -1.03
CA GLN A 159 10.38 31.80 -2.38
C GLN A 159 9.48 30.97 -3.30
N ALA A 160 8.93 29.86 -2.80
CA ALA A 160 8.01 29.01 -3.56
C ALA A 160 6.71 29.76 -3.90
N LEU A 161 6.16 30.53 -2.96
CA LEU A 161 4.99 31.37 -3.21
C LEU A 161 5.29 32.51 -4.20
N ASP A 162 6.50 33.08 -4.20
CA ASP A 162 6.91 34.11 -5.17
C ASP A 162 6.93 33.56 -6.59
N TYR A 163 7.50 32.36 -6.77
CA TYR A 163 7.48 31.66 -8.05
C TYR A 163 6.06 31.25 -8.46
N ALA A 164 5.23 30.79 -7.52
CA ALA A 164 3.85 30.43 -7.80
C ALA A 164 3.06 31.63 -8.31
N GLU A 165 3.21 32.79 -7.68
CA GLU A 165 2.58 34.04 -8.10
C GLU A 165 3.04 34.47 -9.51
N LYS A 166 4.36 34.49 -9.74
CA LYS A 166 4.96 34.83 -11.04
C LYS A 166 4.41 33.99 -12.19
N HIS A 167 4.11 32.72 -11.93
CA HIS A 167 3.65 31.76 -12.95
C HIS A 167 2.15 31.48 -12.90
N ASN A 168 1.36 32.23 -12.13
CA ASN A 168 -0.09 32.00 -11.98
C ASN A 168 -0.42 30.55 -11.57
N VAL A 169 0.37 30.00 -10.65
CA VAL A 169 0.11 28.75 -9.94
C VAL A 169 -0.75 29.10 -8.73
N LYS A 170 -1.84 28.36 -8.50
CA LYS A 170 -2.73 28.65 -7.37
C LYS A 170 -2.09 28.25 -6.04
N ARG A 171 -2.20 29.12 -5.06
CA ARG A 171 -1.53 28.97 -3.76
C ARG A 171 -2.55 28.52 -2.72
N VAL A 172 -2.31 27.37 -2.12
CA VAL A 172 -3.19 26.73 -1.14
C VAL A 172 -2.50 26.67 0.21
N LEU A 173 -3.19 27.11 1.26
CA LEU A 173 -2.76 26.95 2.65
C LEU A 173 -3.63 25.91 3.35
N ASP A 174 -3.02 24.86 3.88
CA ASP A 174 -3.58 24.16 5.04
C ASP A 174 -2.96 24.81 6.28
N ILE A 175 -3.79 25.35 7.18
CA ILE A 175 -3.27 26.10 8.34
C ILE A 175 -2.38 25.21 9.21
N ASP A 176 -2.64 23.89 9.31
CA ASP A 176 -1.82 22.86 10.00
C ASP A 176 -1.15 23.41 11.28
N TYR A 177 -1.97 23.91 12.21
CA TYR A 177 -1.47 24.54 13.43
C TYR A 177 -1.30 23.51 14.54
N ARG A 178 -0.08 23.44 15.10
CA ARG A 178 0.25 22.63 16.26
C ARG A 178 1.11 23.40 17.25
N PRO A 179 0.60 23.79 18.43
CA PRO A 179 1.31 24.60 19.42
C PRO A 179 2.77 24.20 19.68
N VAL A 180 3.07 22.91 19.81
CA VAL A 180 4.45 22.42 20.03
C VAL A 180 5.40 22.75 18.88
N LEU A 181 4.92 22.73 17.64
CA LEU A 181 5.72 23.04 16.44
C LEU A 181 5.99 24.55 16.30
N TRP A 182 5.28 25.36 17.09
CA TRP A 182 5.45 26.81 17.22
C TRP A 182 6.10 27.22 18.55
N GLY A 183 6.54 26.25 19.36
CA GLY A 183 7.21 26.50 20.65
C GLY A 183 6.27 26.98 21.77
N LEU A 184 4.97 26.76 21.63
CA LEU A 184 3.94 27.20 22.59
C LEU A 184 3.52 26.12 23.59
N ALA A 185 4.02 24.90 23.41
CA ALA A 185 3.80 23.76 24.31
C ALA A 185 5.13 23.04 24.59
N GLY A 186 5.14 22.17 25.60
CA GLY A 186 6.32 21.36 25.92
C GLY A 186 6.69 20.42 24.78
N LYS A 187 7.99 20.09 24.62
CA LYS A 187 8.48 19.24 23.51
C LYS A 187 7.77 17.88 23.38
N ALA A 188 7.26 17.33 24.48
CA ALA A 188 6.53 16.07 24.52
C ALA A 188 5.00 16.21 24.36
N ASP A 189 4.48 17.45 24.34
CA ASP A 189 3.05 17.71 24.22
C ASP A 189 2.67 17.99 22.76
N GLY A 190 2.58 16.93 21.96
CA GLY A 190 2.03 17.04 20.60
C GLY A 190 0.51 16.96 20.54
N GLU A 191 -0.14 16.54 21.62
CA GLU A 191 -1.57 16.28 21.67
C GLU A 191 -2.38 17.58 21.66
N THR A 192 -1.92 18.60 22.40
CA THR A 192 -2.58 19.91 22.46
C THR A 192 -2.76 20.50 21.06
N ARG A 193 -4.02 20.81 20.72
CA ARG A 193 -4.41 21.31 19.38
C ARG A 193 -4.46 22.82 19.30
N PHE A 194 -4.69 23.50 20.43
CA PHE A 194 -4.87 24.94 20.44
C PHE A 194 -4.23 25.57 21.67
N VAL A 195 -3.39 26.57 21.41
CA VAL A 195 -2.91 27.56 22.38
C VAL A 195 -2.99 28.90 21.67
N ALA A 196 -3.71 29.85 22.24
CA ALA A 196 -3.76 31.19 21.68
C ALA A 196 -2.41 31.90 21.89
N ASP A 197 -1.89 32.53 20.85
CA ASP A 197 -0.70 33.38 20.94
C ASP A 197 -0.77 34.50 19.91
N GLN A 198 -0.57 35.74 20.37
CA GLN A 198 -0.70 36.92 19.51
C GLN A 198 0.43 37.02 18.48
N LYS A 199 1.65 36.56 18.81
CA LYS A 199 2.81 36.64 17.89
C LYS A 199 2.64 35.65 16.75
N VAL A 200 2.22 34.42 17.05
CA VAL A 200 1.87 33.42 16.04
C VAL A 200 0.70 33.90 15.20
N SER A 201 -0.35 34.43 15.81
CA SER A 201 -1.50 34.99 15.08
C SER A 201 -1.04 36.08 14.09
N GLN A 202 -0.25 37.06 14.55
CA GLN A 202 0.29 38.10 13.68
C GLN A 202 1.20 37.56 12.57
N HIS A 203 1.97 36.50 12.85
CA HIS A 203 2.82 35.86 11.85
C HIS A 203 1.99 35.17 10.76
N VAL A 204 0.98 34.39 11.15
CA VAL A 204 0.05 33.74 10.22
C VAL A 204 -0.70 34.80 9.41
N GLN A 205 -1.22 35.84 10.05
CA GLN A 205 -1.94 36.93 9.37
C GLN A 205 -1.13 37.61 8.27
N ARG A 206 0.19 37.74 8.42
CA ARG A 206 1.06 38.33 7.39
C ARG A 206 1.15 37.48 6.11
N ILE A 207 0.97 36.17 6.20
CA ILE A 207 1.07 35.28 5.04
C ILE A 207 -0.29 35.02 4.36
N LEU A 208 -1.41 35.18 5.06
CA LEU A 208 -2.77 34.93 4.52
C LEU A 208 -3.08 35.63 3.17
N PRO A 209 -2.65 36.89 2.91
CA PRO A 209 -2.94 37.58 1.65
C PRO A 209 -2.30 36.89 0.42
N ARG A 210 -1.36 35.98 0.63
CA ARG A 210 -0.61 35.31 -0.43
C ARG A 210 -1.29 34.07 -0.99
N PHE A 211 -2.42 33.67 -0.42
CA PHE A 211 -3.11 32.41 -0.78
C PHE A 211 -4.42 32.66 -1.52
N ASP A 212 -4.77 31.74 -2.40
CA ASP A 212 -6.02 31.73 -3.17
C ASP A 212 -7.09 30.84 -2.49
N LEU A 213 -6.65 29.84 -1.72
CA LEU A 213 -7.49 28.90 -0.96
C LEU A 213 -6.85 28.67 0.42
N ILE A 214 -7.65 28.81 1.48
CA ILE A 214 -7.22 28.60 2.87
C ILE A 214 -8.18 27.62 3.54
N VAL A 215 -7.63 26.54 4.07
CA VAL A 215 -8.38 25.44 4.68
C VAL A 215 -7.92 25.27 6.12
N GLY A 216 -8.86 25.12 7.04
CA GLY A 216 -8.57 24.98 8.46
C GLY A 216 -9.74 24.44 9.28
N THR A 217 -9.46 23.87 10.45
CA THR A 217 -10.47 23.60 11.48
C THR A 217 -10.91 24.90 12.13
N GLU A 218 -11.93 24.82 12.97
CA GLU A 218 -12.38 25.95 13.79
C GLU A 218 -11.20 26.54 14.59
N GLU A 219 -10.44 25.71 15.31
CA GLU A 219 -9.29 26.15 16.12
C GLU A 219 -8.15 26.74 15.26
N GLU A 220 -7.93 26.20 14.07
CA GLU A 220 -6.95 26.73 13.12
C GLU A 220 -7.35 28.13 12.61
N PHE A 221 -8.65 28.37 12.40
CA PHE A 221 -9.12 29.72 12.09
C PHE A 221 -9.06 30.66 13.29
N LEU A 222 -9.23 30.18 14.52
CA LEU A 222 -9.05 31.00 15.74
C LEU A 222 -7.64 31.59 15.81
N ILE A 223 -6.60 30.78 15.59
CA ILE A 223 -5.22 31.28 15.60
C ILE A 223 -4.94 32.17 14.38
N ALA A 224 -5.46 31.84 13.19
CA ALA A 224 -5.26 32.67 12.00
C ALA A 224 -5.94 34.05 12.12
N GLY A 225 -7.11 34.11 12.77
CA GLY A 225 -7.82 35.36 13.02
C GLY A 225 -7.38 36.11 14.29
N GLY A 226 -6.57 35.49 15.15
CA GLY A 226 -6.15 36.08 16.42
C GLY A 226 -7.32 36.34 17.37
N SER A 227 -8.34 35.47 17.36
CA SER A 227 -9.57 35.60 18.13
C SER A 227 -9.97 34.24 18.70
N THR A 228 -10.61 34.22 19.86
CA THR A 228 -11.21 33.00 20.43
C THR A 228 -12.67 32.79 20.01
N ASP A 229 -13.26 33.76 19.32
CA ASP A 229 -14.55 33.64 18.64
C ASP A 229 -14.32 33.33 17.15
N LEU A 230 -14.94 32.28 16.64
CA LEU A 230 -14.74 31.77 15.28
C LEU A 230 -15.24 32.76 14.22
N LEU A 231 -16.42 33.35 14.40
CA LEU A 231 -16.95 34.30 13.42
C LEU A 231 -16.13 35.58 13.39
N GLY A 232 -15.72 36.10 14.55
CA GLY A 232 -14.74 37.18 14.67
C GLY A 232 -13.42 36.84 13.98
N ALA A 233 -12.89 35.65 14.21
CA ALA A 233 -11.65 35.19 13.60
C ALA A 233 -11.74 35.12 12.07
N LEU A 234 -12.82 34.55 11.54
CA LEU A 234 -13.11 34.49 10.10
C LEU A 234 -13.26 35.88 9.49
N ARG A 235 -13.88 36.83 10.19
CA ARG A 235 -14.01 38.24 9.74
C ARG A 235 -12.64 38.89 9.64
N THR A 236 -11.79 38.75 10.67
CA THR A 236 -10.40 39.22 10.63
C THR A 236 -9.63 38.61 9.47
N VAL A 237 -9.74 37.30 9.26
CA VAL A 237 -9.10 36.62 8.12
C VAL A 237 -9.60 37.20 6.79
N ARG A 238 -10.91 37.40 6.64
CA ARG A 238 -11.50 37.97 5.42
C ARG A 238 -11.06 39.42 5.16
N GLU A 239 -10.81 40.23 6.19
CA GLU A 239 -10.25 41.58 6.04
C GLU A 239 -8.83 41.57 5.43
N LEU A 240 -8.09 40.48 5.61
CA LEU A 240 -6.71 40.34 5.15
C LEU A 240 -6.59 39.67 3.77
N THR A 241 -7.58 38.87 3.36
CA THR A 241 -7.47 38.08 2.12
C THR A 241 -8.80 37.88 1.38
N ALA A 242 -8.71 37.83 0.05
CA ALA A 242 -9.80 37.45 -0.84
C ALA A 242 -9.89 35.92 -1.09
N ALA A 243 -9.04 35.12 -0.43
CA ALA A 243 -9.02 33.67 -0.59
C ALA A 243 -10.40 33.02 -0.36
N THR A 244 -10.65 31.89 -1.02
CA THR A 244 -11.74 31.00 -0.60
C THR A 244 -11.37 30.38 0.74
N LEU A 245 -12.27 30.44 1.72
CA LEU A 245 -12.07 29.83 3.02
C LEU A 245 -12.86 28.53 3.09
N VAL A 246 -12.23 27.44 3.52
CA VAL A 246 -12.89 26.16 3.78
C VAL A 246 -12.74 25.82 5.25
N VAL A 247 -13.84 25.81 5.98
CA VAL A 247 -13.86 25.56 7.41
C VAL A 247 -14.29 24.12 7.67
N LYS A 248 -13.41 23.33 8.29
CA LYS A 248 -13.67 21.95 8.74
C LYS A 248 -14.43 22.03 10.07
N LEU A 249 -15.65 21.49 10.12
CA LEU A 249 -16.57 21.51 11.28
C LEU A 249 -16.67 20.14 11.96
N GLY A 250 -15.60 19.35 11.88
CA GLY A 250 -15.53 17.99 12.42
C GLY A 250 -16.68 17.09 11.91
N PRO A 251 -17.43 16.42 12.80
CA PRO A 251 -18.55 15.55 12.41
C PRO A 251 -19.69 16.25 11.67
N GLN A 252 -19.80 17.58 11.77
CA GLN A 252 -20.83 18.35 11.06
C GLN A 252 -20.50 18.54 9.58
N GLY A 253 -19.28 18.18 9.15
CA GLY A 253 -18.80 18.30 7.78
C GLY A 253 -17.99 19.57 7.58
N CYS A 254 -18.32 20.36 6.58
CA CYS A 254 -17.56 21.57 6.26
C CYS A 254 -18.40 22.64 5.56
N THR A 255 -17.85 23.86 5.49
CA THR A 255 -18.43 24.96 4.71
C THR A 255 -17.37 25.64 3.83
N VAL A 256 -17.81 26.21 2.71
CA VAL A 256 -16.98 26.93 1.75
C VAL A 256 -17.47 28.38 1.66
N ILE A 257 -16.59 29.33 1.93
CA ILE A 257 -16.90 30.76 1.99
C ILE A 257 -16.03 31.52 0.98
N HIS A 258 -16.64 31.94 -0.13
CA HIS A 258 -15.95 32.70 -1.18
C HIS A 258 -15.91 34.22 -0.92
N GLY A 259 -16.84 34.75 -0.14
CA GLY A 259 -17.04 36.19 0.03
C GLY A 259 -17.19 36.62 1.48
N ALA A 260 -18.13 37.53 1.73
CA ALA A 260 -18.43 38.02 3.08
C ALA A 260 -18.73 36.87 4.05
N ILE A 261 -18.23 37.01 5.28
CA ILE A 261 -18.50 36.03 6.35
C ILE A 261 -19.95 36.20 6.79
N PRO A 262 -20.74 35.11 6.85
CA PRO A 262 -22.14 35.21 7.22
C PRO A 262 -22.32 35.63 8.70
N ALA A 263 -23.54 36.03 9.06
CA ALA A 263 -23.87 36.40 10.44
C ALA A 263 -23.76 35.19 11.37
N ARG A 264 -24.19 34.02 10.89
CA ARG A 264 -23.98 32.70 11.50
C ARG A 264 -23.50 31.70 10.44
N LEU A 265 -22.73 30.68 10.82
CA LEU A 265 -22.23 29.71 9.85
C LEU A 265 -23.35 28.94 9.15
N GLU A 266 -24.46 28.68 9.86
CA GLU A 266 -25.62 27.97 9.32
C GLU A 266 -26.40 28.77 8.28
N ASP A 267 -26.15 30.08 8.16
CA ASP A 267 -26.71 30.90 7.08
C ASP A 267 -26.00 30.64 5.73
N GLY A 268 -24.85 29.97 5.76
CA GLY A 268 -24.11 29.48 4.59
C GLY A 268 -24.44 28.02 4.24
N ALA A 269 -23.83 27.52 3.17
CA ALA A 269 -23.94 26.11 2.80
C ALA A 269 -23.09 25.25 3.76
N ILE A 270 -23.73 24.35 4.50
CA ILE A 270 -23.07 23.29 5.28
C ILE A 270 -23.18 21.99 4.49
N TYR A 271 -22.03 21.42 4.15
CA TYR A 271 -21.95 20.14 3.47
C TYR A 271 -21.70 19.03 4.51
N PRO A 272 -22.66 18.13 4.73
CA PRO A 272 -22.61 17.19 5.85
C PRO A 272 -21.48 16.16 5.69
N GLY A 273 -20.91 15.77 6.83
CA GLY A 273 -19.92 14.70 6.93
C GLY A 273 -20.50 13.31 6.64
N VAL A 274 -19.63 12.33 6.40
CA VAL A 274 -20.04 10.91 6.41
C VAL A 274 -20.08 10.43 7.86
N ARG A 275 -21.22 9.87 8.28
CA ARG A 275 -21.38 9.36 9.65
C ARG A 275 -20.64 8.03 9.80
N VAL A 276 -19.52 8.04 10.50
CA VAL A 276 -18.66 6.87 10.74
C VAL A 276 -18.36 6.70 12.22
N GLU A 277 -18.12 5.47 12.66
CA GLU A 277 -17.55 5.22 13.97
C GLU A 277 -16.04 5.48 13.96
N VAL A 278 -15.58 6.32 14.90
CA VAL A 278 -14.19 6.75 14.98
C VAL A 278 -13.34 5.73 15.71
N LEU A 279 -12.24 5.33 15.07
CA LEU A 279 -11.13 4.59 15.66
C LEU A 279 -9.95 5.54 15.97
N ASN A 280 -9.58 6.38 15.01
CA ASN A 280 -8.42 7.27 15.10
C ASN A 280 -8.70 8.59 14.36
N VAL A 281 -8.64 9.73 15.05
CA VAL A 281 -8.94 11.04 14.41
C VAL A 281 -7.74 11.63 13.66
N LEU A 282 -6.55 11.07 13.81
CA LEU A 282 -5.35 11.57 13.16
C LEU A 282 -5.40 11.30 11.65
N GLY A 283 -4.93 12.28 10.86
CA GLY A 283 -4.95 12.18 9.40
C GLY A 283 -6.27 12.56 8.71
N ALA A 284 -7.35 12.76 9.48
CA ALA A 284 -8.66 13.13 8.93
C ALA A 284 -8.59 14.43 8.11
N GLY A 285 -7.85 15.43 8.60
CA GLY A 285 -7.68 16.72 7.92
C GLY A 285 -6.91 16.60 6.61
N ASP A 286 -5.84 15.78 6.59
CA ASP A 286 -5.03 15.56 5.39
C ASP A 286 -5.81 14.77 4.32
N ALA A 287 -6.61 13.80 4.75
CA ALA A 287 -7.49 13.04 3.88
C ALA A 287 -8.63 13.92 3.33
N PHE A 288 -9.21 14.77 4.18
CA PHE A 288 -10.18 15.78 3.78
C PHE A 288 -9.59 16.70 2.72
N MET A 289 -8.39 17.24 2.96
CA MET A 289 -7.71 18.12 2.02
C MET A 289 -7.42 17.41 0.70
N SER A 290 -7.05 16.14 0.74
CA SER A 290 -6.85 15.31 -0.47
C SER A 290 -8.13 15.17 -1.30
N GLY A 291 -9.26 14.84 -0.66
CA GLY A 291 -10.55 14.73 -1.34
C GLY A 291 -11.05 16.07 -1.88
N PHE A 292 -10.90 17.15 -1.09
CA PHE A 292 -11.27 18.50 -1.51
C PHE A 292 -10.47 18.92 -2.76
N LEU A 293 -9.16 18.76 -2.73
CA LEU A 293 -8.27 19.15 -3.83
C LEU A 293 -8.47 18.28 -5.08
N SER A 294 -8.81 17.00 -4.93
CA SER A 294 -9.19 16.14 -6.05
C SER A 294 -10.37 16.73 -6.83
N GLY A 295 -11.42 17.16 -6.13
CA GLY A 295 -12.55 17.87 -6.76
C GLY A 295 -12.19 19.27 -7.27
N TRP A 296 -11.43 20.04 -6.48
CA TRP A 296 -11.14 21.43 -6.79
C TRP A 296 -10.23 21.59 -8.02
N LEU A 297 -9.19 20.76 -8.15
CA LEU A 297 -8.24 20.76 -9.28
C LEU A 297 -8.82 20.16 -10.57
N THR A 298 -9.95 19.47 -10.45
CA THR A 298 -10.76 18.97 -11.57
C THR A 298 -11.96 19.86 -11.86
N GLU A 299 -12.03 21.04 -11.23
CA GLU A 299 -13.10 22.03 -11.44
C GLU A 299 -14.49 21.43 -11.18
N ALA A 300 -14.65 20.65 -10.11
CA ALA A 300 -15.93 20.13 -9.63
C ALA A 300 -16.68 21.16 -8.75
N SER A 301 -18.00 21.00 -8.59
CA SER A 301 -18.80 21.89 -7.73
C SER A 301 -18.33 21.87 -6.27
N ASP A 302 -18.63 22.92 -5.51
CA ASP A 302 -18.28 22.99 -4.08
C ASP A 302 -18.90 21.79 -3.32
N GLU A 303 -20.14 21.41 -3.68
CA GLU A 303 -20.80 20.20 -3.17
C GLU A 303 -20.00 18.93 -3.42
N ARG A 304 -19.50 18.73 -4.65
CA ARG A 304 -18.69 17.54 -4.98
C ARG A 304 -17.34 17.57 -4.29
N CYS A 305 -16.68 18.72 -4.21
CA CYS A 305 -15.42 18.89 -3.47
C CYS A 305 -15.60 18.51 -2.00
N CYS A 306 -16.64 19.04 -1.35
CA CYS A 306 -16.95 18.76 0.04
C CYS A 306 -17.40 17.30 0.26
N GLN A 307 -18.16 16.71 -0.67
CA GLN A 307 -18.55 15.31 -0.62
C GLN A 307 -17.33 14.38 -0.63
N LEU A 308 -16.37 14.63 -1.54
CA LEU A 308 -15.11 13.90 -1.60
C LEU A 308 -14.28 14.10 -0.32
N ALA A 309 -14.14 15.35 0.12
CA ALA A 309 -13.39 15.71 1.32
C ALA A 309 -13.93 15.01 2.58
N ASN A 310 -15.25 15.09 2.79
CA ASN A 310 -15.93 14.47 3.92
C ASN A 310 -15.84 12.94 3.87
N ALA A 311 -15.94 12.33 2.69
CA ALA A 311 -15.79 10.89 2.52
C ALA A 311 -14.37 10.41 2.82
N CYS A 312 -13.35 11.11 2.30
CA CYS A 312 -11.95 10.79 2.57
C CYS A 312 -11.62 10.92 4.06
N GLY A 313 -12.02 12.03 4.70
CA GLY A 313 -11.85 12.23 6.13
C GLY A 313 -12.56 11.15 6.96
N GLY A 314 -13.83 10.85 6.64
CA GLY A 314 -14.62 9.83 7.33
C GLY A 314 -14.04 8.42 7.21
N LEU A 315 -13.58 8.01 6.03
CA LEU A 315 -13.00 6.67 5.86
C LEU A 315 -11.68 6.51 6.64
N VAL A 316 -10.82 7.53 6.65
CA VAL A 316 -9.55 7.48 7.39
C VAL A 316 -9.79 7.34 8.89
N VAL A 317 -10.77 8.06 9.46
CA VAL A 317 -10.97 8.00 10.91
C VAL A 317 -11.49 6.67 11.43
N SER A 318 -12.02 5.82 10.54
CA SER A 318 -12.45 4.46 10.87
C SER A 318 -11.28 3.45 10.91
N ARG A 319 -10.07 3.86 10.50
CA ARG A 319 -8.92 2.97 10.31
C ARG A 319 -7.75 3.37 11.21
N HIS A 320 -6.80 2.44 11.36
CA HIS A 320 -5.66 2.63 12.25
C HIS A 320 -4.62 3.63 11.70
N ALA A 321 -4.31 3.57 10.41
CA ALA A 321 -3.25 4.35 9.78
C ALA A 321 -3.74 5.73 9.28
N CYS A 322 -2.80 6.64 8.99
CA CYS A 322 -3.09 7.93 8.33
C CYS A 322 -3.05 7.78 6.79
N ALA A 323 -1.90 7.99 6.14
CA ALA A 323 -1.81 8.01 4.69
C ALA A 323 -2.25 6.67 4.05
N PRO A 324 -1.77 5.49 4.50
CA PRO A 324 -2.18 4.22 3.91
C PRO A 324 -3.67 3.93 4.03
N ALA A 325 -4.39 4.55 4.97
CA ALA A 325 -5.83 4.37 5.16
C ALA A 325 -6.69 5.21 4.21
N MET A 326 -6.11 6.18 3.51
CA MET A 326 -6.83 7.04 2.57
C MET A 326 -7.49 6.22 1.46
N PRO A 327 -8.71 6.56 1.04
CA PRO A 327 -9.45 5.72 0.12
C PRO A 327 -8.94 5.83 -1.32
N THR A 328 -9.17 4.78 -2.10
CA THR A 328 -9.04 4.82 -3.56
C THR A 328 -10.33 5.33 -4.22
N PRO A 329 -10.30 5.68 -5.52
CA PRO A 329 -11.52 5.99 -6.28
C PRO A 329 -12.56 4.87 -6.22
N ALA A 330 -12.14 3.60 -6.27
CA ALA A 330 -13.06 2.46 -6.20
C ALA A 330 -13.78 2.37 -4.84
N GLU A 331 -13.09 2.69 -3.73
CA GLU A 331 -13.72 2.77 -2.41
C GLU A 331 -14.75 3.90 -2.34
N LEU A 332 -14.42 5.08 -2.86
CA LEU A 332 -15.33 6.23 -2.90
C LEU A 332 -16.55 5.96 -3.77
N ASP A 333 -16.36 5.37 -4.96
CA ASP A 333 -17.44 5.01 -5.87
C ASP A 333 -18.39 4.00 -5.22
N TYR A 334 -17.87 2.99 -4.53
CA TYR A 334 -18.70 2.05 -3.77
C TYR A 334 -19.46 2.74 -2.63
N LEU A 335 -18.78 3.59 -1.86
CA LEU A 335 -19.40 4.34 -0.75
C LEU A 335 -20.57 5.20 -1.24
N PHE A 336 -20.41 5.92 -2.34
CA PHE A 336 -21.43 6.83 -2.87
C PHE A 336 -22.60 6.10 -3.55
N ASN A 337 -22.37 4.91 -4.09
CA ASN A 337 -23.40 4.10 -4.75
C ASN A 337 -23.99 3.01 -3.85
N SER A 338 -23.59 2.96 -2.57
CA SER A 338 -24.12 2.00 -1.61
C SER A 338 -25.63 2.20 -1.43
N PRO A 339 -26.44 1.12 -1.45
CA PRO A 339 -27.89 1.23 -1.25
C PRO A 339 -28.26 1.65 0.17
N GLU A 340 -27.37 1.43 1.14
CA GLU A 340 -27.56 1.78 2.55
C GLU A 340 -26.37 2.61 3.07
N PRO A 341 -26.58 3.54 4.02
CA PRO A 341 -25.50 4.30 4.64
C PRO A 341 -24.50 3.40 5.38
N ILE A 342 -23.23 3.48 5.00
CA ILE A 342 -22.16 2.70 5.64
C ILE A 342 -21.63 3.47 6.86
N THR A 343 -21.97 3.00 8.06
CA THR A 343 -21.57 3.63 9.33
C THR A 343 -20.35 2.99 10.01
N ARG A 344 -20.02 1.76 9.62
CA ARG A 344 -18.81 1.02 10.03
C ARG A 344 -17.97 0.63 8.82
N PRO A 345 -17.30 1.60 8.14
CA PRO A 345 -16.44 1.28 7.00
C PRO A 345 -15.33 0.29 7.34
N ASP A 346 -14.92 0.27 8.62
CA ASP A 346 -13.96 -0.66 9.19
C ASP A 346 -14.48 -2.10 9.30
N GLN A 347 -15.78 -2.36 9.15
CA GLN A 347 -16.40 -3.68 9.18
C GLN A 347 -17.06 -4.07 7.85
N ASP A 348 -17.21 -3.13 6.92
CA ASP A 348 -17.77 -3.41 5.60
C ASP A 348 -16.79 -4.26 4.77
N VAL A 349 -17.22 -5.48 4.43
CA VAL A 349 -16.38 -6.48 3.76
C VAL A 349 -15.93 -6.02 2.36
N ILE A 350 -16.76 -5.24 1.67
CA ILE A 350 -16.45 -4.76 0.31
C ILE A 350 -15.44 -3.62 0.38
N LEU A 351 -15.64 -2.64 1.27
CA LEU A 351 -14.68 -1.54 1.48
C LEU A 351 -13.34 -2.05 1.97
N GLN A 352 -13.30 -2.95 2.96
CA GLN A 352 -12.05 -3.56 3.42
C GLN A 352 -11.30 -4.23 2.27
N ARG A 353 -12.04 -4.96 1.42
CA ARG A 353 -11.45 -5.63 0.27
C ARG A 353 -10.92 -4.64 -0.75
N LEU A 354 -11.73 -3.67 -1.16
CA LEU A 354 -11.33 -2.64 -2.12
C LEU A 354 -10.10 -1.89 -1.61
N HIS A 355 -10.06 -1.55 -0.33
CA HIS A 355 -8.90 -0.90 0.28
C HIS A 355 -7.59 -1.67 0.10
N GLN A 356 -7.65 -3.00 0.17
CA GLN A 356 -6.47 -3.85 0.00
C GLN A 356 -6.05 -4.02 -1.45
N VAL A 357 -7.00 -4.07 -2.39
CA VAL A 357 -6.72 -4.54 -3.76
C VAL A 357 -6.80 -3.47 -4.85
N SER A 358 -7.46 -2.35 -4.58
CA SER A 358 -7.61 -1.25 -5.55
C SER A 358 -6.50 -0.22 -5.47
N VAL A 359 -5.59 -0.35 -4.50
CA VAL A 359 -4.37 0.47 -4.41
C VAL A 359 -3.41 0.14 -5.55
N PRO A 360 -2.50 1.07 -5.90
CA PRO A 360 -1.39 0.77 -6.80
C PRO A 360 -0.57 -0.41 -6.31
N ARG A 361 -0.33 -1.35 -7.22
CA ARG A 361 0.36 -2.61 -6.92
C ARG A 361 1.36 -2.92 -8.04
N LYS A 362 2.46 -3.62 -7.72
CA LYS A 362 3.43 -4.10 -8.74
C LYS A 362 2.67 -4.84 -9.85
N GLN A 363 2.91 -4.42 -11.09
CA GLN A 363 2.40 -5.11 -12.27
C GLN A 363 3.42 -6.17 -12.67
N TRP A 364 3.02 -7.43 -12.56
CA TRP A 364 3.87 -8.57 -12.91
C TRP A 364 3.78 -8.83 -14.42
N LYS A 365 4.93 -9.05 -15.03
CA LYS A 365 5.08 -9.45 -16.44
C LYS A 365 4.80 -10.96 -16.56
N GLN A 366 5.40 -11.61 -17.57
CA GLN A 366 5.47 -13.07 -17.55
C GLN A 366 6.27 -13.53 -16.33
N LEU A 367 5.77 -14.54 -15.62
CA LEU A 367 6.26 -14.89 -14.29
C LEU A 367 6.81 -16.31 -14.25
N PHE A 368 8.11 -16.45 -14.04
CA PHE A 368 8.80 -17.74 -14.00
C PHE A 368 9.27 -18.05 -12.59
N ILE A 369 8.61 -19.02 -11.95
CA ILE A 369 8.83 -19.34 -10.54
C ILE A 369 9.51 -20.70 -10.40
N PHE A 370 10.63 -20.72 -9.69
CA PHE A 370 11.30 -21.95 -9.30
C PHE A 370 10.82 -22.42 -7.92
N ALA A 371 10.07 -23.53 -7.89
CA ALA A 371 9.41 -24.01 -6.68
C ALA A 371 10.19 -25.14 -5.97
N PHE A 372 10.93 -24.80 -4.92
CA PHE A 372 11.71 -25.74 -4.12
C PHE A 372 11.30 -25.76 -2.64
N ASP A 373 10.04 -25.45 -2.36
CA ASP A 373 9.38 -25.51 -1.05
C ASP A 373 9.16 -26.94 -0.53
N HIS A 374 9.72 -27.93 -1.22
CA HIS A 374 9.61 -29.35 -0.92
C HIS A 374 10.44 -29.69 0.33
N ARG A 375 9.87 -30.51 1.22
CA ARG A 375 10.49 -30.93 2.48
C ARG A 375 10.80 -32.42 2.46
N GLY A 376 9.76 -33.27 2.46
CA GLY A 376 9.91 -34.73 2.56
C GLY A 376 10.84 -35.33 1.51
N GLN A 377 10.69 -34.93 0.24
CA GLN A 377 11.52 -35.45 -0.85
C GLN A 377 13.01 -35.11 -0.70
N LEU A 378 13.34 -33.93 -0.20
CA LEU A 378 14.74 -33.54 0.01
C LEU A 378 15.32 -34.22 1.26
N VAL A 379 14.50 -34.47 2.29
CA VAL A 379 14.88 -35.29 3.44
C VAL A 379 15.17 -36.71 3.02
N GLU A 380 14.33 -37.31 2.17
CA GLU A 380 14.54 -38.66 1.62
C GLU A 380 15.85 -38.73 0.83
N LEU A 381 16.12 -37.77 -0.05
CA LEU A 381 17.38 -37.72 -0.81
C LEU A 381 18.59 -37.58 0.11
N ALA A 382 18.52 -36.73 1.13
CA ALA A 382 19.63 -36.53 2.08
C ALA A 382 19.90 -37.81 2.87
N GLN A 383 18.85 -38.49 3.34
CA GLN A 383 18.96 -39.75 4.06
C GLN A 383 19.53 -40.87 3.19
N GLN A 384 19.05 -41.00 1.94
CA GLN A 384 19.55 -41.99 0.98
C GLN A 384 21.03 -41.78 0.66
N ALA A 385 21.48 -40.53 0.60
CA ALA A 385 22.88 -40.18 0.36
C ALA A 385 23.75 -40.19 1.63
N GLY A 386 23.18 -40.47 2.81
CA GLY A 386 23.89 -40.41 4.09
C GLY A 386 24.38 -38.99 4.47
N ARG A 387 23.71 -37.94 3.97
CA ARG A 387 24.04 -36.53 4.24
C ARG A 387 23.26 -36.01 5.44
N ASP A 388 23.88 -35.06 6.15
CA ASP A 388 23.22 -34.32 7.22
C ASP A 388 22.07 -33.45 6.66
N LEU A 389 20.98 -33.29 7.42
CA LEU A 389 19.81 -32.54 6.96
C LEU A 389 20.11 -31.04 6.75
N ASN A 390 21.16 -30.48 7.36
CA ASN A 390 21.57 -29.10 7.09
C ASN A 390 22.07 -28.89 5.65
N SER A 391 22.48 -29.97 4.96
CA SER A 391 22.83 -29.90 3.53
C SER A 391 21.65 -29.46 2.65
N ILE A 392 20.40 -29.64 3.12
CA ILE A 392 19.20 -29.17 2.41
C ILE A 392 19.17 -27.63 2.36
N SER A 393 19.61 -26.93 3.41
CA SER A 393 19.68 -25.46 3.40
C SER A 393 20.71 -24.96 2.40
N GLN A 394 21.89 -25.61 2.38
CA GLN A 394 22.96 -25.31 1.40
C GLN A 394 22.48 -25.54 -0.04
N LEU A 395 21.81 -26.67 -0.28
CA LEU A 395 21.23 -26.98 -1.58
C LEU A 395 20.23 -25.90 -2.04
N LYS A 396 19.37 -25.41 -1.13
CA LYS A 396 18.39 -24.36 -1.45
C LYS A 396 19.03 -22.99 -1.71
N GLN A 397 20.14 -22.67 -1.07
CA GLN A 397 20.95 -21.50 -1.43
C GLN A 397 21.50 -21.59 -2.85
N LEU A 398 21.95 -22.78 -3.28
CA LEU A 398 22.39 -22.99 -4.66
C LEU A 398 21.24 -22.82 -5.67
N PHE A 399 20.02 -23.18 -5.30
CA PHE A 399 18.84 -22.88 -6.13
C PHE A 399 18.58 -21.39 -6.29
N VAL A 400 18.77 -20.58 -5.23
CA VAL A 400 18.70 -19.12 -5.32
C VAL A 400 19.71 -18.61 -6.34
N GLN A 401 20.96 -19.06 -6.29
CA GLN A 401 21.99 -18.69 -7.28
C GLN A 401 21.60 -19.06 -8.72
N ALA A 402 20.92 -20.20 -8.92
CA ALA A 402 20.41 -20.57 -10.24
C ALA A 402 19.34 -19.58 -10.73
N VAL A 403 18.44 -19.11 -9.85
CA VAL A 403 17.46 -18.06 -10.18
C VAL A 403 18.15 -16.75 -10.54
N GLU A 404 19.21 -16.36 -9.82
CA GLU A 404 20.01 -15.16 -10.16
C GLU A 404 20.59 -15.22 -11.56
N ARG A 405 21.15 -16.38 -11.93
CA ARG A 405 21.71 -16.58 -13.27
C ARG A 405 20.65 -16.54 -14.36
N VAL A 406 19.46 -17.10 -14.09
CA VAL A 406 18.32 -17.03 -15.02
C VAL A 406 17.83 -15.58 -15.17
N GLU A 407 17.66 -14.83 -14.09
CA GLU A 407 17.28 -13.42 -14.16
C GLU A 407 18.28 -12.60 -14.98
N ALA A 408 19.58 -12.81 -14.74
CA ALA A 408 20.63 -12.13 -15.48
C ALA A 408 20.62 -12.48 -16.98
N ASP A 409 20.41 -13.76 -17.34
CA ASP A 409 20.29 -14.21 -18.74
C ASP A 409 19.09 -13.55 -19.44
N LEU A 410 17.93 -13.54 -18.79
CA LEU A 410 16.72 -12.89 -19.32
C LEU A 410 16.97 -11.41 -19.59
N HIS A 411 17.62 -10.72 -18.64
CA HIS A 411 17.95 -9.30 -18.78
C HIS A 411 18.94 -9.04 -19.93
N GLN A 412 19.99 -9.86 -20.05
CA GLN A 412 20.99 -9.74 -21.12
C GLN A 412 20.38 -9.97 -22.51
N ARG A 413 19.38 -10.85 -22.60
CA ARG A 413 18.65 -11.15 -23.84
C ARG A 413 17.50 -10.18 -24.12
N GLY A 414 17.29 -9.18 -23.26
CA GLY A 414 16.21 -8.20 -23.40
C GLY A 414 14.81 -8.82 -23.24
N ILE A 415 14.69 -9.93 -22.53
CA ILE A 415 13.42 -10.61 -22.30
C ILE A 415 12.71 -9.96 -21.12
N GLU A 416 11.54 -9.39 -21.39
CA GLU A 416 10.71 -8.76 -20.38
C GLU A 416 9.90 -9.78 -19.57
N ALA A 417 10.49 -10.28 -18.49
CA ALA A 417 9.85 -11.19 -17.55
C ALA A 417 10.28 -10.92 -16.10
N ASP A 418 9.46 -11.39 -15.16
CA ASP A 418 9.77 -11.45 -13.73
C ASP A 418 10.12 -12.89 -13.34
N VAL A 419 11.05 -13.04 -12.40
CA VAL A 419 11.37 -14.33 -11.77
C VAL A 419 10.81 -14.41 -10.36
N GLY A 420 10.68 -15.63 -9.86
CA GLY A 420 10.27 -15.88 -8.49
C GLY A 420 10.74 -17.22 -7.95
N LEU A 421 10.48 -17.43 -6.67
CA LEU A 421 10.73 -18.71 -6.01
C LEU A 421 9.66 -19.05 -4.96
N LEU A 422 9.49 -20.34 -4.73
CA LEU A 422 8.77 -20.89 -3.59
C LEU A 422 9.77 -21.63 -2.70
N ALA A 423 9.91 -21.20 -1.45
CA ALA A 423 10.82 -21.80 -0.48
C ALA A 423 10.12 -21.94 0.88
N ASP A 424 10.36 -23.06 1.58
CA ASP A 424 9.78 -23.29 2.89
C ASP A 424 10.61 -22.66 4.02
N GLN A 425 9.98 -22.47 5.17
CA GLN A 425 10.65 -21.96 6.36
C GLN A 425 11.69 -22.90 6.95
N ARG A 426 11.45 -24.22 6.93
CA ARG A 426 12.22 -25.18 7.73
C ARG A 426 13.64 -25.35 7.20
N PHE A 427 13.79 -25.46 5.88
CA PHE A 427 15.10 -25.60 5.25
C PHE A 427 15.46 -24.44 4.31
N GLY A 428 14.51 -23.58 3.97
CA GLY A 428 14.70 -22.47 3.04
C GLY A 428 14.73 -21.09 3.68
N GLN A 429 14.86 -20.97 5.01
CA GLN A 429 14.86 -19.65 5.69
C GLN A 429 15.97 -18.75 5.15
N ASP A 430 17.19 -19.28 5.00
CA ASP A 430 18.29 -18.49 4.44
C ASP A 430 17.96 -18.08 3.00
N SER A 431 17.31 -18.96 2.22
CA SER A 431 16.96 -18.69 0.82
C SER A 431 15.94 -17.56 0.72
N LEU A 432 14.95 -17.54 1.62
CA LEU A 432 14.00 -16.45 1.77
C LEU A 432 14.71 -15.15 2.17
N ASN A 433 15.67 -15.21 3.10
CA ASN A 433 16.44 -14.03 3.53
C ASN A 433 17.24 -13.42 2.37
N THR A 434 17.95 -14.26 1.60
CA THR A 434 18.73 -13.81 0.42
C THR A 434 17.85 -13.21 -0.67
N ALA A 435 16.63 -13.73 -0.84
CA ALA A 435 15.73 -13.30 -1.90
C ALA A 435 14.91 -12.05 -1.55
N THR A 436 14.61 -11.84 -0.26
CA THR A 436 13.86 -10.69 0.25
C THR A 436 14.60 -9.37 -0.07
N GLY A 437 13.89 -8.39 -0.61
CA GLY A 437 14.39 -7.07 -1.01
C GLY A 437 14.81 -6.96 -2.47
N ARG A 438 14.79 -8.06 -3.24
CA ARG A 438 15.22 -8.07 -4.65
C ARG A 438 14.11 -7.71 -5.64
N GLY A 439 12.88 -7.59 -5.18
CA GLY A 439 11.72 -7.36 -6.04
C GLY A 439 11.24 -8.60 -6.81
N TRP A 440 11.76 -9.78 -6.46
CA TRP A 440 11.30 -11.08 -6.99
C TRP A 440 9.91 -11.44 -6.48
N TRP A 441 9.24 -12.35 -7.18
CA TRP A 441 8.01 -12.96 -6.67
C TRP A 441 8.38 -14.06 -5.66
N LEU A 442 8.10 -13.83 -4.38
CA LEU A 442 8.52 -14.74 -3.30
C LEU A 442 7.30 -15.31 -2.60
N ALA A 443 7.23 -16.64 -2.48
CA ALA A 443 6.15 -17.27 -1.76
C ALA A 443 6.64 -18.36 -0.80
N ARG A 444 5.89 -18.52 0.29
CA ARG A 444 6.26 -19.38 1.41
C ARG A 444 5.06 -20.24 1.84
N PRO A 445 5.19 -21.59 1.85
CA PRO A 445 4.12 -22.49 2.24
C PRO A 445 3.77 -22.38 3.73
N VAL A 446 2.48 -22.50 4.05
CA VAL A 446 1.99 -22.60 5.44
C VAL A 446 1.47 -24.00 5.78
N GLU A 447 1.12 -24.79 4.79
CA GLU A 447 0.50 -26.10 4.98
C GLU A 447 1.49 -27.17 5.45
N VAL A 448 0.96 -28.12 6.21
CA VAL A 448 1.61 -29.41 6.47
C VAL A 448 1.52 -30.24 5.20
N GLN A 449 2.68 -30.71 4.74
CA GLN A 449 2.78 -31.47 3.49
C GLN A 449 1.88 -32.71 3.50
N GLY A 450 0.97 -32.79 2.53
CA GLY A 450 0.06 -33.93 2.35
C GLY A 450 -1.12 -33.98 3.32
N SER A 451 -1.35 -32.93 4.12
CA SER A 451 -2.49 -32.88 5.04
C SER A 451 -3.85 -32.86 4.31
N ARG A 452 -4.76 -33.71 4.78
CA ARG A 452 -6.17 -33.80 4.37
C ARG A 452 -6.98 -34.42 5.54
N PRO A 453 -7.73 -33.64 6.33
CA PRO A 453 -8.02 -32.21 6.19
C PRO A 453 -6.79 -31.31 6.26
N LEU A 454 -6.91 -30.10 5.69
CA LEU A 454 -5.85 -29.10 5.67
C LEU A 454 -5.35 -28.77 7.09
N ALA A 455 -4.04 -28.84 7.30
CA ALA A 455 -3.37 -28.43 8.53
C ALA A 455 -2.20 -27.46 8.23
N PHE A 456 -1.83 -26.64 9.20
CA PHE A 456 -0.72 -25.68 9.09
C PHE A 456 0.46 -26.04 10.00
N GLU A 457 1.68 -25.82 9.53
CA GLU A 457 2.94 -26.20 10.22
C GLU A 457 3.07 -25.56 11.62
N HIS A 458 2.49 -24.36 11.81
CA HIS A 458 2.53 -23.63 13.09
C HIS A 458 1.20 -23.67 13.85
N GLY A 459 0.36 -24.67 13.54
CA GLY A 459 -0.96 -24.85 14.16
C GLY A 459 -2.00 -23.85 13.68
N ARG A 460 -3.15 -23.81 14.38
CA ARG A 460 -4.34 -23.05 13.96
C ARG A 460 -4.22 -21.53 14.10
N SER A 461 -3.25 -21.04 14.88
CA SER A 461 -3.02 -19.60 15.07
C SER A 461 -2.13 -19.01 13.96
N ILE A 462 -2.50 -19.23 12.69
CA ILE A 462 -1.64 -18.86 11.56
C ILE A 462 -1.38 -17.34 11.47
N GLY A 463 -2.36 -16.52 11.86
CA GLY A 463 -2.24 -15.06 11.83
C GLY A 463 -1.07 -14.51 12.67
N SER A 464 -0.80 -15.10 13.84
CA SER A 464 0.32 -14.66 14.69
C SER A 464 1.69 -15.01 14.10
N ASN A 465 1.75 -16.01 13.22
CA ASN A 465 2.98 -16.34 12.50
C ASN A 465 3.21 -15.39 11.33
N LEU A 466 2.15 -15.08 10.56
CA LEU A 466 2.23 -14.22 9.38
C LEU A 466 2.71 -12.79 9.69
N ILE A 467 2.35 -12.23 10.85
CA ILE A 467 2.78 -10.88 11.26
C ILE A 467 4.31 -10.72 11.31
N ASN A 468 5.06 -11.82 11.49
CA ASN A 468 6.52 -11.81 11.54
C ASN A 468 7.19 -11.99 10.18
N TRP A 469 6.42 -12.12 9.09
CA TRP A 469 6.96 -12.29 7.75
C TRP A 469 7.22 -10.92 7.11
N PRO A 470 8.26 -10.79 6.24
CA PRO A 470 8.39 -9.63 5.39
C PRO A 470 7.16 -9.46 4.50
N GLN A 471 6.61 -8.24 4.43
CA GLN A 471 5.35 -7.93 3.74
C GLN A 471 5.29 -8.38 2.28
N GLU A 472 6.43 -8.41 1.60
CA GLU A 472 6.52 -8.79 0.19
C GLU A 472 6.44 -10.31 -0.04
N GLN A 473 6.53 -11.14 1.01
CA GLN A 473 6.41 -12.58 0.89
C GLN A 473 4.93 -13.01 0.79
N ILE A 474 4.63 -13.85 -0.18
CA ILE A 474 3.28 -14.33 -0.47
C ILE A 474 3.02 -15.60 0.34
N VAL A 475 1.87 -15.64 1.01
CA VAL A 475 1.40 -16.84 1.71
C VAL A 475 1.01 -17.86 0.65
N LYS A 476 1.67 -19.02 0.62
CA LYS A 476 1.27 -20.13 -0.23
C LYS A 476 0.58 -21.19 0.60
N CYS A 477 -0.54 -21.71 0.09
CA CYS A 477 -1.24 -22.83 0.70
C CYS A 477 -1.66 -23.84 -0.36
N LEU A 478 -1.12 -25.04 -0.28
CA LEU A 478 -1.56 -26.19 -1.07
C LEU A 478 -2.71 -26.90 -0.37
N VAL A 479 -3.80 -27.10 -1.09
CA VAL A 479 -4.99 -27.79 -0.60
C VAL A 479 -5.38 -28.91 -1.56
N GLN A 480 -5.52 -30.12 -1.03
CA GLN A 480 -6.07 -31.23 -1.80
C GLN A 480 -7.61 -31.14 -1.82
N TYR A 481 -8.16 -30.23 -2.61
CA TYR A 481 -9.57 -29.85 -2.52
C TYR A 481 -10.40 -30.39 -3.69
N HIS A 482 -11.57 -30.96 -3.38
CA HIS A 482 -12.56 -31.35 -4.36
C HIS A 482 -13.96 -30.80 -3.97
N PRO A 483 -14.71 -30.15 -4.88
CA PRO A 483 -16.03 -29.56 -4.54
C PRO A 483 -17.09 -30.61 -4.17
N ASP A 484 -16.89 -31.86 -4.60
CA ASP A 484 -17.74 -33.02 -4.30
C ASP A 484 -17.16 -33.92 -3.19
N ASP A 485 -16.18 -33.43 -2.42
CA ASP A 485 -15.70 -34.12 -1.22
C ASP A 485 -16.85 -34.43 -0.25
N GLU A 486 -16.65 -35.47 0.57
CA GLU A 486 -17.58 -35.78 1.68
C GLU A 486 -17.86 -34.49 2.48
N PRO A 487 -19.14 -34.18 2.78
CA PRO A 487 -19.54 -32.88 3.32
C PRO A 487 -18.72 -32.39 4.51
N MET A 488 -18.41 -33.25 5.49
CA MET A 488 -17.64 -32.84 6.67
C MET A 488 -16.20 -32.50 6.31
N LEU A 489 -15.53 -33.35 5.51
CA LEU A 489 -14.19 -33.05 5.01
C LEU A 489 -14.17 -31.73 4.22
N ARG A 490 -15.13 -31.55 3.32
CA ARG A 490 -15.22 -30.35 2.48
C ARG A 490 -15.39 -29.08 3.31
N LEU A 491 -16.30 -29.10 4.27
CA LEU A 491 -16.56 -27.96 5.17
C LEU A 491 -15.34 -27.65 6.03
N GLU A 492 -14.62 -28.67 6.51
CA GLU A 492 -13.39 -28.48 7.28
C GLU A 492 -12.29 -27.83 6.44
N GLN A 493 -12.09 -28.28 5.20
CA GLN A 493 -11.11 -27.66 4.29
C GLN A 493 -11.49 -26.19 3.99
N GLU A 494 -12.76 -25.92 3.68
CA GLU A 494 -13.24 -24.56 3.39
C GLU A 494 -13.09 -23.61 4.58
N ALA A 495 -13.37 -24.09 5.79
CA ALA A 495 -13.17 -23.33 7.01
C ALA A 495 -11.69 -22.97 7.23
N GLN A 496 -10.77 -23.92 6.99
CA GLN A 496 -9.32 -23.66 7.11
C GLN A 496 -8.82 -22.68 6.04
N ILE A 497 -9.28 -22.81 4.79
CA ILE A 497 -8.94 -21.85 3.73
C ILE A 497 -9.46 -20.46 4.08
N LYS A 498 -10.70 -20.35 4.57
CA LYS A 498 -11.29 -19.06 4.97
C LYS A 498 -10.52 -18.42 6.12
N ALA A 499 -10.15 -19.20 7.13
CA ALA A 499 -9.35 -18.73 8.26
C ALA A 499 -7.97 -18.21 7.79
N LEU A 500 -7.31 -18.91 6.86
CA LEU A 500 -6.05 -18.46 6.28
C LEU A 500 -6.22 -17.16 5.47
N TYR A 501 -7.26 -17.08 4.66
CA TYR A 501 -7.57 -15.87 3.89
C TYR A 501 -7.86 -14.66 4.81
N ASP A 502 -8.58 -14.86 5.90
CA ASP A 502 -8.80 -13.79 6.88
C ASP A 502 -7.50 -13.38 7.58
N ALA A 503 -6.62 -14.34 7.91
CA ALA A 503 -5.31 -14.06 8.47
C ALA A 503 -4.38 -13.32 7.49
N SER A 504 -4.43 -13.64 6.19
CA SER A 504 -3.63 -12.95 5.18
C SER A 504 -4.09 -11.50 5.03
N LYS A 505 -5.41 -11.22 5.10
CA LYS A 505 -5.94 -9.85 5.12
C LYS A 505 -5.46 -9.04 6.32
N VAL A 506 -5.43 -9.63 7.52
CA VAL A 506 -4.98 -8.94 8.74
C VAL A 506 -3.49 -8.64 8.69
N SER A 507 -2.68 -9.58 8.20
CA SER A 507 -1.24 -9.38 8.03
C SER A 507 -0.87 -8.58 6.77
N GLY A 508 -1.84 -8.32 5.88
CA GLY A 508 -1.65 -7.61 4.61
C GLY A 508 -0.89 -8.41 3.53
N HIS A 509 -0.59 -9.68 3.76
CA HIS A 509 0.11 -10.51 2.78
C HIS A 509 -0.84 -10.97 1.67
N GLU A 510 -0.31 -11.07 0.46
CA GLU A 510 -1.01 -11.75 -0.62
C GLU A 510 -1.11 -13.26 -0.35
N LEU A 511 -2.17 -13.89 -0.86
CA LEU A 511 -2.41 -15.32 -0.76
C LEU A 511 -2.35 -15.97 -2.15
N LEU A 512 -1.51 -17.00 -2.28
CA LEU A 512 -1.51 -17.99 -3.34
C LEU A 512 -2.22 -19.25 -2.85
N LEU A 513 -3.38 -19.57 -3.44
CA LEU A 513 -4.03 -20.87 -3.23
C LEU A 513 -3.63 -21.84 -4.35
N GLU A 514 -2.97 -22.92 -3.96
CA GLU A 514 -2.66 -24.06 -4.81
C GLU A 514 -3.72 -25.14 -4.64
N ILE A 515 -4.55 -25.33 -5.66
CA ILE A 515 -5.67 -26.27 -5.60
C ILE A 515 -5.33 -27.51 -6.41
N ILE A 516 -5.35 -28.68 -5.77
CA ILE A 516 -5.05 -29.97 -6.39
C ILE A 516 -6.18 -30.95 -6.09
N PRO A 517 -7.01 -31.33 -7.07
CA PRO A 517 -7.96 -32.42 -6.89
C PRO A 517 -7.22 -33.73 -6.53
N PRO A 518 -7.65 -34.48 -5.50
CA PRO A 518 -7.18 -35.86 -5.30
C PRO A 518 -7.41 -36.72 -6.55
N LYS A 519 -6.36 -37.42 -6.99
CA LYS A 519 -6.37 -38.23 -8.23
C LYS A 519 -7.28 -39.46 -8.16
N ASP A 520 -7.53 -39.95 -6.95
CA ASP A 520 -8.34 -41.12 -6.63
C ASP A 520 -9.80 -40.75 -6.28
N HIS A 521 -10.21 -39.51 -6.51
CA HIS A 521 -11.58 -39.08 -6.23
C HIS A 521 -12.59 -39.76 -7.18
N PRO A 522 -13.75 -40.24 -6.69
CA PRO A 522 -14.73 -40.97 -7.51
C PRO A 522 -15.49 -40.11 -8.54
N SER A 523 -15.38 -38.79 -8.47
CA SER A 523 -16.07 -37.86 -9.37
C SER A 523 -15.38 -37.79 -10.73
N ALA A 524 -16.13 -37.98 -11.82
CA ALA A 524 -15.63 -37.97 -13.19
C ALA A 524 -15.82 -36.61 -13.90
N HIS A 525 -16.18 -35.56 -13.16
CA HIS A 525 -16.49 -34.25 -13.74
C HIS A 525 -15.20 -33.56 -14.25
N PRO A 526 -15.08 -33.31 -15.58
CA PRO A 526 -13.85 -32.76 -16.16
C PRO A 526 -13.63 -31.28 -15.81
N ASP A 527 -14.65 -30.58 -15.31
CA ASP A 527 -14.65 -29.15 -14.95
C ASP A 527 -14.35 -28.90 -13.46
N VAL A 528 -13.76 -29.89 -12.77
CA VAL A 528 -13.51 -29.86 -11.32
C VAL A 528 -12.80 -28.58 -10.86
N MET A 529 -11.81 -28.08 -11.63
CA MET A 529 -11.10 -26.84 -11.31
C MET A 529 -11.98 -25.60 -11.39
N LEU A 530 -12.79 -25.48 -12.45
CA LEU A 530 -13.72 -24.38 -12.57
C LEU A 530 -14.72 -24.37 -11.40
N ARG A 531 -15.26 -25.55 -11.05
CA ARG A 531 -16.22 -25.68 -9.94
C ARG A 531 -15.59 -25.37 -8.59
N ALA A 532 -14.33 -25.78 -8.37
CA ALA A 532 -13.59 -25.48 -7.15
C ALA A 532 -13.40 -23.96 -6.97
N LEU A 533 -12.87 -23.27 -7.98
CA LEU A 533 -12.65 -21.81 -7.93
C LEU A 533 -13.98 -21.07 -7.75
N LYS A 534 -15.02 -21.45 -8.50
CA LYS A 534 -16.36 -20.86 -8.38
C LYS A 534 -16.91 -21.02 -6.96
N ARG A 535 -16.70 -22.17 -6.34
CA ARG A 535 -17.14 -22.45 -4.96
C ARG A 535 -16.38 -21.59 -3.95
N LEU A 536 -15.07 -21.46 -4.05
CA LEU A 536 -14.28 -20.59 -3.17
C LEU A 536 -14.67 -19.11 -3.32
N TYR A 537 -14.94 -18.64 -4.53
CA TYR A 537 -15.50 -17.30 -4.75
C TYR A 537 -16.90 -17.12 -4.15
N ASN A 538 -17.75 -18.14 -4.13
CA ASN A 538 -19.05 -18.09 -3.46
C ASN A 538 -18.92 -17.99 -1.93
N LEU A 539 -17.81 -18.49 -1.37
CA LEU A 539 -17.47 -18.37 0.05
C LEU A 539 -16.78 -17.04 0.40
N GLY A 540 -16.63 -16.13 -0.58
CA GLY A 540 -15.97 -14.84 -0.39
C GLY A 540 -14.45 -14.93 -0.23
N ILE A 541 -13.83 -15.99 -0.78
CA ILE A 541 -12.38 -16.19 -0.77
C ILE A 541 -11.81 -15.71 -2.10
N TYR A 542 -10.97 -14.69 -2.07
CA TYR A 542 -10.41 -14.02 -3.24
C TYR A 542 -8.88 -13.98 -3.14
N PRO A 543 -8.18 -15.09 -3.39
CA PRO A 543 -6.73 -15.10 -3.31
C PRO A 543 -6.14 -14.18 -4.39
N ALA A 544 -5.02 -13.55 -4.07
CA ALA A 544 -4.29 -12.75 -5.04
C ALA A 544 -3.86 -13.61 -6.23
N TRP A 545 -3.48 -14.87 -5.97
CA TRP A 545 -2.99 -15.79 -6.98
C TRP A 545 -3.63 -17.18 -6.87
N TRP A 546 -3.80 -17.81 -8.02
CA TRP A 546 -4.10 -19.24 -8.10
C TRP A 546 -2.89 -20.02 -8.63
N LYS A 547 -2.68 -21.23 -8.10
CA LYS A 547 -1.75 -22.21 -8.67
C LYS A 547 -2.52 -23.49 -8.95
N ILE A 548 -2.63 -23.85 -10.22
CA ILE A 548 -3.47 -24.97 -10.67
C ILE A 548 -2.77 -25.80 -11.76
N GLU A 549 -3.22 -27.04 -11.93
CA GLU A 549 -2.78 -27.93 -13.00
C GLU A 549 -3.18 -27.39 -14.38
N ALA A 550 -2.46 -27.82 -15.42
CA ALA A 550 -2.85 -27.54 -16.80
C ALA A 550 -4.27 -28.07 -17.07
N GLN A 551 -5.10 -27.20 -17.65
CA GLN A 551 -6.46 -27.52 -18.09
C GLN A 551 -6.54 -27.53 -19.62
N SER A 552 -7.64 -28.05 -20.19
CA SER A 552 -7.90 -27.89 -21.62
C SER A 552 -8.13 -26.43 -21.99
N THR A 553 -7.94 -26.07 -23.27
CA THR A 553 -8.19 -24.72 -23.77
C THR A 553 -9.61 -24.21 -23.44
N GLU A 554 -10.62 -25.07 -23.50
CA GLU A 554 -12.02 -24.71 -23.19
C GLU A 554 -12.19 -24.33 -21.71
N VAL A 555 -11.58 -25.12 -20.81
CA VAL A 555 -11.64 -24.84 -19.37
C VAL A 555 -10.86 -23.57 -19.03
N TRP A 556 -9.72 -23.31 -19.69
CA TRP A 556 -8.99 -22.04 -19.54
C TRP A 556 -9.83 -20.82 -19.91
N GLN A 557 -10.59 -20.89 -21.00
CA GLN A 557 -11.49 -19.81 -21.38
C GLN A 557 -12.55 -19.56 -20.30
N GLN A 558 -13.12 -20.63 -19.73
CA GLN A 558 -14.11 -20.51 -18.65
C GLN A 558 -13.50 -19.96 -17.36
N LEU A 559 -12.25 -20.32 -17.05
CA LEU A 559 -11.52 -19.78 -15.90
C LEU A 559 -11.22 -18.28 -16.08
N ASP A 560 -10.81 -17.86 -17.27
CA ASP A 560 -10.61 -16.44 -17.61
C ASP A 560 -11.89 -15.64 -17.36
N GLU A 561 -13.03 -16.12 -17.89
CA GLU A 561 -14.34 -15.47 -17.73
C GLU A 561 -14.77 -15.41 -16.26
N LEU A 562 -14.62 -16.53 -15.53
CA LEU A 562 -14.95 -16.60 -14.10
C LEU A 562 -14.12 -15.63 -13.27
N ILE A 563 -12.79 -15.62 -13.44
CA ILE A 563 -11.90 -14.75 -12.66
C ILE A 563 -12.17 -13.29 -13.01
N GLN A 564 -12.30 -12.94 -14.29
CA GLN A 564 -12.60 -11.56 -14.69
C GLN A 564 -13.94 -11.07 -14.11
N GLN A 565 -14.95 -11.94 -14.05
CA GLN A 565 -16.26 -11.60 -13.52
C GLN A 565 -16.28 -11.50 -11.99
N ARG A 566 -15.59 -12.41 -11.29
CA ARG A 566 -15.66 -12.56 -9.83
C ARG A 566 -14.59 -11.78 -9.08
N ASP A 567 -13.44 -11.59 -9.70
CA ASP A 567 -12.28 -10.94 -9.11
C ASP A 567 -11.40 -10.24 -10.17
N PRO A 568 -11.81 -9.05 -10.64
CA PRO A 568 -10.99 -8.26 -11.55
C PRO A 568 -9.66 -7.78 -10.93
N TYR A 569 -9.46 -8.00 -9.63
CA TYR A 569 -8.24 -7.63 -8.91
C TYR A 569 -7.28 -8.80 -8.69
N CYS A 570 -7.64 -10.02 -9.12
CA CYS A 570 -6.77 -11.18 -9.11
C CYS A 570 -5.50 -10.89 -9.91
N ARG A 571 -4.34 -11.26 -9.36
CA ARG A 571 -3.03 -11.03 -9.98
C ARG A 571 -2.79 -11.96 -11.15
N GLY A 572 -3.30 -13.17 -11.05
CA GLY A 572 -3.24 -14.16 -12.11
C GLY A 572 -3.15 -15.59 -11.60
N VAL A 573 -2.87 -16.47 -12.55
CA VAL A 573 -2.76 -17.90 -12.36
C VAL A 573 -1.37 -18.35 -12.79
N VAL A 574 -0.73 -19.22 -12.01
CA VAL A 574 0.54 -19.86 -12.37
C VAL A 574 0.34 -21.37 -12.50
N LEU A 575 0.88 -21.95 -13.58
CA LEU A 575 0.80 -23.39 -13.80
C LEU A 575 1.74 -24.16 -12.88
N LEU A 576 1.23 -25.22 -12.27
CA LEU A 576 2.05 -26.12 -11.45
C LEU A 576 2.56 -27.31 -12.27
N GLY A 577 3.69 -27.89 -11.85
CA GLY A 577 4.37 -28.91 -12.65
C GLY A 577 4.20 -30.38 -12.24
N LEU A 578 3.82 -30.72 -11.00
CA LEU A 578 3.65 -32.10 -10.48
C LEU A 578 4.75 -33.13 -10.75
N ASN A 579 5.99 -32.74 -11.06
CA ASN A 579 7.04 -33.65 -11.54
C ASN A 579 6.69 -34.29 -12.90
N ALA A 580 5.89 -33.62 -13.72
CA ALA A 580 5.67 -33.98 -15.11
C ALA A 580 6.98 -33.78 -15.91
N PRO A 581 7.23 -34.60 -16.94
CA PRO A 581 8.29 -34.38 -17.91
C PRO A 581 8.15 -33.02 -18.60
N VAL A 582 9.27 -32.50 -19.13
CA VAL A 582 9.31 -31.19 -19.80
C VAL A 582 8.33 -31.14 -20.97
N GLU A 583 8.18 -32.23 -21.72
CA GLU A 583 7.29 -32.34 -22.87
C GLU A 583 5.81 -32.23 -22.47
N GLU A 584 5.43 -32.83 -21.35
CA GLU A 584 4.05 -32.74 -20.81
C GLU A 584 3.76 -31.33 -20.30
N LEU A 585 4.74 -30.67 -19.67
CA LEU A 585 4.63 -29.27 -19.26
C LEU A 585 4.48 -28.34 -20.47
N ALA A 586 5.27 -28.55 -21.53
CA ALA A 586 5.18 -27.77 -22.76
C ALA A 586 3.80 -27.92 -23.42
N ALA A 587 3.22 -29.13 -23.44
CA ALA A 587 1.86 -29.34 -23.89
C ALA A 587 0.83 -28.58 -23.02
N GLY A 588 1.02 -28.60 -21.69
CA GLY A 588 0.20 -27.82 -20.76
C GLY A 588 0.30 -26.30 -20.99
N PHE A 589 1.49 -25.78 -21.30
CA PHE A 589 1.71 -24.37 -21.64
C PHE A 589 0.94 -23.99 -22.91
N ALA A 590 0.98 -24.85 -23.93
CA ALA A 590 0.24 -24.66 -25.17
C ALA A 590 -1.28 -24.61 -24.96
N GLN A 591 -1.84 -25.38 -24.02
CA GLN A 591 -3.26 -25.31 -23.68
C GLN A 591 -3.66 -23.96 -23.05
N ALA A 592 -2.76 -23.34 -22.28
CA ALA A 592 -2.98 -22.07 -21.60
C ALA A 592 -2.59 -20.83 -22.43
N ARG A 593 -2.08 -21.00 -23.67
CA ARG A 593 -1.48 -19.92 -24.48
C ARG A 593 -2.37 -18.68 -24.64
N ASN A 594 -3.67 -18.88 -24.77
CA ASN A 594 -4.66 -17.83 -25.00
C ASN A 594 -5.30 -17.31 -23.71
N SER A 595 -4.96 -17.91 -22.56
CA SER A 595 -5.46 -17.44 -21.27
C SER A 595 -4.85 -16.07 -20.93
N ARG A 596 -5.72 -15.15 -20.52
CA ARG A 596 -5.39 -13.78 -20.11
C ARG A 596 -4.94 -13.72 -18.65
N VAL A 597 -5.44 -14.65 -17.83
CA VAL A 597 -5.14 -14.71 -16.39
C VAL A 597 -3.91 -15.57 -16.10
N CYS A 598 -3.55 -16.52 -16.96
CA CYS A 598 -2.36 -17.34 -16.80
C CYS A 598 -1.09 -16.52 -17.10
N LYS A 599 -0.29 -16.22 -16.07
CA LYS A 599 0.88 -15.33 -16.14
C LYS A 599 2.21 -16.07 -16.30
N GLY A 600 2.23 -17.37 -16.08
CA GLY A 600 3.45 -18.16 -16.12
C GLY A 600 3.33 -19.48 -15.37
N PHE A 601 4.44 -19.95 -14.81
CA PHE A 601 4.50 -21.25 -14.16
C PHE A 601 5.29 -21.21 -12.84
N ALA A 602 4.99 -22.17 -11.98
CA ALA A 602 5.68 -22.47 -10.73
C ALA A 602 6.04 -23.97 -10.70
N VAL A 603 7.24 -24.29 -11.18
CA VAL A 603 7.71 -25.67 -11.39
C VAL A 603 8.86 -25.98 -10.44
N GLY A 604 8.86 -27.20 -9.88
CA GLY A 604 9.80 -27.62 -8.86
C GLY A 604 10.60 -28.85 -9.23
N ARG A 605 10.10 -30.03 -8.85
CA ARG A 605 10.84 -31.30 -8.96
C ARG A 605 11.40 -31.60 -10.36
N THR A 606 10.71 -31.21 -11.43
CA THR A 606 11.21 -31.35 -12.81
C THR A 606 12.56 -30.64 -13.01
N ILE A 607 12.79 -29.53 -12.31
CA ILE A 607 14.04 -28.75 -12.40
C ILE A 607 15.13 -29.34 -11.49
N PHE A 608 14.79 -29.65 -10.23
CA PHE A 608 15.83 -29.89 -9.21
C PHE A 608 16.07 -31.35 -8.84
N ARG A 609 15.14 -32.28 -9.11
CA ARG A 609 15.17 -33.62 -8.49
C ARG A 609 16.46 -34.38 -8.78
N GLU A 610 16.81 -34.53 -10.06
CA GLU A 610 18.00 -35.29 -10.46
C GLU A 610 19.31 -34.57 -10.11
N PRO A 611 19.47 -33.25 -10.39
CA PRO A 611 20.65 -32.51 -9.95
C PRO A 611 20.86 -32.58 -8.42
N SER A 612 19.79 -32.51 -7.63
CA SER A 612 19.87 -32.61 -6.16
C SER A 612 20.33 -33.98 -5.70
N ARG A 613 19.84 -35.06 -6.33
CA ARG A 613 20.26 -36.43 -6.04
C ARG A 613 21.76 -36.59 -6.28
N ALA A 614 22.23 -36.18 -7.46
CA ALA A 614 23.65 -36.27 -7.84
C ALA A 614 24.54 -35.44 -6.89
N TRP A 615 24.12 -34.22 -6.55
CA TRP A 615 24.87 -33.35 -5.63
C TRP A 615 24.93 -33.94 -4.21
N MET A 616 23.80 -34.44 -3.69
CA MET A 616 23.78 -35.09 -2.38
C MET A 616 24.63 -36.36 -2.37
N ALA A 617 24.65 -37.13 -3.46
CA ALA A 617 25.53 -38.29 -3.62
C ALA A 617 27.03 -37.92 -3.78
N GLY A 618 27.36 -36.63 -3.96
CA GLY A 618 28.73 -36.17 -4.20
C GLY A 618 29.24 -36.44 -5.61
N GLU A 619 28.34 -36.72 -6.56
CA GLU A 619 28.66 -36.98 -7.97
C GLU A 619 28.95 -35.69 -8.75
N ILE A 620 28.38 -34.56 -8.30
CA ILE A 620 28.57 -33.24 -8.91
C ILE A 620 28.87 -32.19 -7.84
N ASP A 621 29.57 -31.13 -8.23
CA ASP A 621 29.87 -29.97 -7.38
C ASP A 621 28.77 -28.89 -7.45
N ASP A 622 28.93 -27.85 -6.63
CA ASP A 622 27.99 -26.73 -6.54
C ASP A 622 27.80 -26.02 -7.89
N ALA A 623 28.90 -25.80 -8.63
CA ALA A 623 28.87 -25.10 -9.91
C ALA A 623 28.08 -25.90 -10.97
N THR A 624 28.27 -27.22 -11.00
CA THR A 624 27.57 -28.14 -11.90
C THR A 624 26.09 -28.23 -11.55
N LEU A 625 25.74 -28.33 -10.26
CA LEU A 625 24.34 -28.28 -9.80
C LEU A 625 23.64 -27.02 -10.30
N VAL A 626 24.22 -25.85 -10.03
CA VAL A 626 23.63 -24.55 -10.42
C VAL A 626 23.44 -24.47 -11.93
N SER A 627 24.43 -24.95 -12.70
CA SER A 627 24.37 -24.97 -14.17
C SER A 627 23.24 -25.89 -14.69
N GLN A 628 23.10 -27.10 -14.15
CA GLN A 628 22.04 -28.03 -14.58
C GLN A 628 20.64 -27.52 -14.24
N VAL A 629 20.46 -26.95 -13.04
CA VAL A 629 19.21 -26.31 -12.60
C VAL A 629 18.88 -25.12 -13.50
N GLN A 630 19.85 -24.23 -13.74
CA GLN A 630 19.69 -23.08 -14.64
C GLN A 630 19.29 -23.53 -16.05
N SER A 631 19.97 -24.54 -16.61
CA SER A 631 19.70 -25.04 -17.96
C SER A 631 18.27 -25.58 -18.08
N THR A 632 17.83 -26.38 -17.10
CA THR A 632 16.48 -26.96 -17.11
C THR A 632 15.42 -25.88 -16.95
N PHE A 633 15.65 -24.92 -16.04
CA PHE A 633 14.72 -23.81 -15.83
C PHE A 633 14.62 -22.92 -17.08
N SER A 634 15.75 -22.59 -17.71
CA SER A 634 15.79 -21.81 -18.95
C SER A 634 15.06 -22.53 -20.10
N GLY A 635 15.23 -23.86 -20.22
CA GLY A 635 14.50 -24.66 -21.22
C GLY A 635 12.97 -24.62 -21.04
N LEU A 636 12.49 -24.62 -19.80
CA LEU A 636 11.06 -24.44 -19.50
C LEU A 636 10.58 -23.03 -19.86
N ILE A 637 11.40 -22.01 -19.64
CA ILE A 637 11.09 -20.63 -20.03
C ILE A 637 10.96 -20.53 -21.55
N GLU A 638 11.88 -21.12 -22.32
CA GLU A 638 11.76 -21.14 -23.78
C GLU A 638 10.51 -21.89 -24.24
N SER A 639 10.23 -23.06 -23.66
CA SER A 639 9.01 -23.82 -23.97
C SER A 639 7.74 -22.99 -23.72
N TRP A 640 7.69 -22.25 -22.62
CA TRP A 640 6.60 -21.33 -22.32
C TRP A 640 6.49 -20.21 -23.37
N ARG A 641 7.61 -19.58 -23.73
CA ARG A 641 7.64 -18.48 -24.70
C ARG A 641 7.23 -18.94 -26.09
N GLU A 642 7.75 -20.07 -26.55
CA GLU A 642 7.41 -20.69 -27.84
C GLU A 642 5.92 -21.03 -27.93
N SER A 643 5.31 -21.49 -26.83
CA SER A 643 3.88 -21.80 -26.81
C SER A 643 2.96 -20.57 -27.00
N ARG A 644 3.51 -19.37 -26.79
CA ARG A 644 2.80 -18.07 -26.81
C ARG A 644 3.27 -17.12 -27.91
N ALA A 645 4.29 -17.51 -28.69
CA ALA A 645 4.65 -16.85 -29.94
C ALA A 645 3.57 -17.12 -31.00
#